data_AF-A0A6V8K7L9-F1
#
_entry.id   AF-A0A6V8K7L9-F1
#
_cell.length_a   1.000
_cell.length_b   1.000
_cell.length_c   1.000
_cell.angle_alpha   90.00
_cell.angle_beta   90.00
_cell.angle_gamma   90.00
#
_symmetry.space_group_name_H-M   'P 1'
#
loop_
_entity.id
_entity.type
_entity.pdbx_description
1 polymer ?
#
loop_
_entity_poly.entity_id
_entity_poly.type
_entity_poly.pdbx_seq_one_letter_code
_entity_poly.pdbx_strand_id
1 'polypeptide(L)'
;MALESRLDRWFARSEALFARIDAVWDRGQRWIDTTAERTARAWVGPVLLALAATGAVVALLRLLLAGLLGAGPGGRWTGVALAGSLALVLLVVVFRNVLVSLVAPEQRRHFLIALMTSAAAMFVGVEAFAALTVALAGHDVPMWPVERFYLRHLVQAVPLLDIPARLEWSEPPVLPGMAGRVLALAFTLLVIPPLLRVGVAVYQYVEGRALQRRFTAAVASQVRRSHSGYAEPAVPVAMVAAAGAGAVWSVLGPGGHRPAALWSLAGLAALLTVAAVLVAAALVAGLVVFGLDDQPLPFALLPAIGLVWFDSPFRRALLPAAAHWGVAGRIGATLVVFIVVLVVVGIFLWADPELAGAVVGLGLVLGFLGADAPAAVWVREQLTWRPWGFAVDRMIIAAAAWFTVAYLLRVLWQSARRVPKLGQYGYRDTASDLREDLRGYTLVAVHIVIAAAAALTLLRAAGALTVTTSPGDRWSGATQALSAAAWHTVDSLPGPDVPGILDWRLTTDFRGPWAGLVVILAVAAVVVFAGFPLIRTVLVWARLAVQHPGAQRPAGDGLVATPAAVEANLRRVVAFVTSASRDHGHDRWVIRTRTVLGSDRIVAGHRMAAAEQRLVQATVDLPKLAELFGAGSPSYAAADAAVAKVSEAYAAYATAFAGRKTEVDEKATAALQALDEYTRVVERWRAAVDAAGSP
;
A
#
# COMPACT_ATOMS: atom_id res chain seq x y z
N MET A 1 -30.68 19.65 55.53
CA MET A 1 -29.98 19.04 56.70
C MET A 1 -29.85 17.52 56.64
N ALA A 2 -30.90 16.69 56.76
CA ALA A 2 -30.71 15.22 56.81
C ALA A 2 -30.22 14.60 55.47
N LEU A 3 -30.61 15.19 54.33
CA LEU A 3 -30.22 14.72 52.99
C LEU A 3 -28.79 15.18 52.61
N GLU A 4 -28.41 16.41 52.98
CA GLU A 4 -27.02 16.93 52.86
C GLU A 4 -26.03 16.06 53.63
N SER A 5 -26.31 15.74 54.91
CA SER A 5 -25.42 14.88 55.69
C SER A 5 -25.28 13.44 55.16
N ARG A 6 -26.21 12.97 54.32
CA ARG A 6 -26.11 11.66 53.65
C ARG A 6 -25.29 11.77 52.36
N LEU A 7 -25.45 12.86 51.60
CA LEU A 7 -24.64 13.14 50.41
C LEU A 7 -23.17 13.36 50.77
N ASP A 8 -22.87 14.15 51.82
CA ASP A 8 -21.49 14.41 52.24
C ASP A 8 -20.76 13.12 52.68
N ARG A 9 -21.47 12.23 53.39
CA ARG A 9 -20.94 10.91 53.77
C ARG A 9 -20.74 9.99 52.57
N TRP A 10 -21.59 10.10 51.55
CA TRP A 10 -21.43 9.35 50.31
C TRP A 10 -20.24 9.89 49.49
N PHE A 11 -20.10 11.21 49.38
CA PHE A 11 -18.95 11.86 48.74
C PHE A 11 -17.63 11.50 49.43
N ALA A 12 -17.53 11.61 50.75
CA ALA A 12 -16.33 11.25 51.49
C ALA A 12 -15.96 9.76 51.34
N ARG A 13 -16.96 8.86 51.26
CA ARG A 13 -16.71 7.44 50.96
C ARG A 13 -16.27 7.21 49.52
N SER A 14 -16.84 7.96 48.57
CA SER A 14 -16.46 7.87 47.16
C SER A 14 -15.05 8.40 46.93
N GLU A 15 -14.67 9.52 47.54
CA GLU A 15 -13.31 10.07 47.49
C GLU A 15 -12.29 9.11 48.09
N ALA A 16 -12.58 8.53 49.26
CA ALA A 16 -11.70 7.52 49.86
C ALA A 16 -11.54 6.26 48.99
N LEU A 17 -12.57 5.90 48.22
CA LEU A 17 -12.54 4.79 47.27
C LEU A 17 -11.73 5.16 46.01
N PHE A 18 -11.94 6.35 45.44
CA PHE A 18 -11.17 6.85 44.29
C PHE A 18 -9.69 7.01 44.64
N ALA A 19 -9.34 7.58 45.79
CA ALA A 19 -7.96 7.71 46.24
C ALA A 19 -7.26 6.34 46.40
N ARG A 20 -7.99 5.30 46.80
CA ARG A 20 -7.45 3.92 46.85
C ARG A 20 -7.24 3.35 45.45
N ILE A 21 -8.16 3.61 44.52
CA ILE A 21 -8.04 3.18 43.11
C ILE A 21 -6.82 3.87 42.47
N ASP A 22 -6.67 5.18 42.68
CA ASP A 22 -5.54 5.96 42.15
C ASP A 22 -4.19 5.46 42.72
N ALA A 23 -4.12 5.21 44.03
CA ALA A 23 -2.91 4.67 44.66
C ALA A 23 -2.54 3.25 44.17
N VAL A 24 -3.52 2.45 43.74
CA VAL A 24 -3.29 1.14 43.10
C VAL A 24 -2.84 1.33 41.65
N TRP A 25 -3.48 2.25 40.93
CA TRP A 25 -3.13 2.60 39.56
C TRP A 25 -1.69 3.10 39.45
N ASP A 26 -1.27 4.02 40.32
CA ASP A 26 0.09 4.56 40.36
C ASP A 26 1.15 3.51 40.69
N ARG A 27 0.81 2.53 41.54
CA ARG A 27 1.68 1.37 41.80
C ARG A 27 1.78 0.47 40.58
N GLY A 28 0.66 0.24 39.89
CA GLY A 28 0.63 -0.50 38.64
C GLY A 28 1.48 0.17 37.56
N GLN A 29 1.34 1.49 37.38
CA GLN A 29 2.14 2.24 36.41
C GLN A 29 3.63 2.16 36.69
N ARG A 30 4.06 2.41 37.94
CA ARG A 30 5.48 2.28 38.33
C ARG A 30 6.02 0.88 38.12
N TRP A 31 5.22 -0.15 38.38
CA TRP A 31 5.62 -1.53 38.14
C TRP A 31 5.75 -1.85 36.64
N ILE A 32 4.85 -1.34 35.79
CA ILE A 32 4.95 -1.49 34.34
C ILE A 32 6.19 -0.76 33.81
N ASP A 33 6.45 0.47 34.26
CA ASP A 33 7.61 1.27 33.84
C ASP A 33 8.93 0.57 34.17
N THR A 34 9.08 0.13 35.43
CA THR A 34 10.28 -0.61 35.88
C THR A 34 10.45 -1.95 35.18
N THR A 35 9.36 -2.62 34.78
CA THR A 35 9.40 -3.89 34.06
C THR A 35 9.75 -3.69 32.58
N ALA A 36 9.26 -2.62 31.97
CA ALA A 36 9.52 -2.29 30.58
C ALA A 36 11.01 -2.05 30.31
N GLU A 37 11.75 -1.49 31.26
CA GLU A 37 13.19 -1.25 31.15
C GLU A 37 14.04 -2.54 31.19
N ARG A 38 13.51 -3.63 31.76
CA ARG A 38 14.20 -4.92 31.91
C ARG A 38 14.24 -5.72 30.60
N THR A 39 14.93 -6.87 30.62
CA THR A 39 15.02 -7.79 29.48
C THR A 39 13.68 -8.44 29.16
N ALA A 40 13.46 -8.86 27.91
CA ALA A 40 12.20 -9.45 27.46
C ALA A 40 11.75 -10.69 28.29
N ARG A 41 12.70 -11.42 28.90
CA ARG A 41 12.37 -12.53 29.83
C ARG A 41 11.61 -12.06 31.07
N ALA A 42 11.88 -10.85 31.56
CA ALA A 42 11.19 -10.28 32.71
C ALA A 42 9.72 -9.90 32.40
N TRP A 43 9.33 -9.86 31.13
CA TRP A 43 7.95 -9.54 30.71
C TRP A 43 7.01 -10.73 30.82
N VAL A 44 7.53 -11.97 30.90
CA VAL A 44 6.72 -13.19 30.92
C VAL A 44 5.75 -13.21 32.10
N GLY A 45 6.23 -12.90 33.32
CA GLY A 45 5.37 -12.84 34.52
C GLY A 45 4.19 -11.87 34.38
N PRO A 46 4.42 -10.58 34.03
CA PRO A 46 3.37 -9.61 33.77
C PRO A 46 2.37 -10.03 32.70
N VAL A 47 2.85 -10.62 31.60
CA VAL A 47 1.98 -11.09 30.52
C VAL A 47 1.10 -12.24 31.01
N LEU A 48 1.66 -13.21 31.76
CA LEU A 48 0.87 -14.29 32.36
C LEU A 48 -0.17 -13.78 33.35
N LEU A 49 0.18 -12.81 34.18
CA LEU A 49 -0.75 -12.18 35.13
C LEU A 49 -1.88 -11.45 34.37
N ALA A 50 -1.56 -10.73 33.31
CA ALA A 50 -2.55 -10.07 32.46
C ALA A 50 -3.47 -11.07 31.76
N LEU A 51 -2.95 -12.22 31.31
CA LEU A 51 -3.74 -13.31 30.73
C LEU A 51 -4.70 -13.91 31.77
N ALA A 52 -4.23 -14.15 33.00
CA ALA A 52 -5.09 -14.63 34.09
C ALA A 52 -6.19 -13.63 34.44
N ALA A 53 -5.84 -12.35 34.56
CA ALA A 53 -6.81 -11.27 34.79
C ALA A 53 -7.82 -11.15 33.64
N THR A 54 -7.36 -11.29 32.40
CA THR A 54 -8.22 -11.34 31.21
C THR A 54 -9.22 -12.48 31.31
N GLY A 55 -8.76 -13.69 31.66
CA GLY A 55 -9.64 -14.85 31.86
C GLY A 55 -10.74 -14.59 32.89
N ALA A 56 -10.39 -13.94 34.01
CA ALA A 56 -11.36 -13.57 35.05
C ALA A 56 -12.39 -12.53 34.56
N VAL A 57 -11.94 -11.49 33.83
CA VAL A 57 -12.83 -10.46 33.27
C VAL A 57 -13.77 -11.05 32.23
N VAL A 58 -13.27 -11.91 31.34
CA VAL A 58 -14.07 -12.59 30.31
C VAL A 58 -15.08 -13.53 30.96
N ALA A 59 -14.68 -14.29 31.98
CA ALA A 59 -15.60 -15.15 32.73
C ALA A 59 -16.74 -14.34 33.39
N LEU A 60 -16.41 -13.20 34.01
CA LEU A 60 -17.41 -12.31 34.60
C LEU A 60 -18.34 -11.70 33.54
N LEU A 61 -17.77 -11.23 32.42
CA LEU A 61 -18.54 -10.70 31.30
C LEU A 61 -19.50 -11.75 30.75
N ARG A 62 -19.03 -13.00 30.61
CA ARG A 62 -19.84 -14.12 30.14
C ARG A 62 -20.98 -14.46 31.09
N LEU A 63 -20.74 -14.46 32.41
CA LEU A 63 -21.82 -14.64 33.40
C LEU A 63 -22.88 -13.54 33.29
N LEU A 64 -22.44 -12.30 33.10
CA LEU A 64 -23.33 -11.15 32.91
C LEU A 64 -24.13 -11.25 31.61
N LEU A 65 -23.46 -11.61 30.50
CA LEU A 65 -24.11 -11.81 29.20
C LEU A 65 -25.11 -12.96 29.24
N ALA A 66 -24.79 -14.07 29.91
CA ALA A 66 -25.74 -15.18 30.09
C ALA A 66 -27.03 -14.72 30.81
N GLY A 67 -26.90 -13.87 31.84
CA GLY A 67 -28.06 -13.28 32.52
C GLY A 67 -28.85 -12.30 31.65
N LEU A 68 -28.17 -11.41 30.93
CA LEU A 68 -28.80 -10.40 30.07
C LEU A 68 -29.49 -11.02 28.84
N LEU A 69 -28.88 -12.02 28.21
CA LEU A 69 -29.43 -12.70 27.04
C LEU A 69 -30.71 -13.48 27.38
N GLY A 70 -30.83 -13.99 28.61
CA GLY A 70 -32.03 -14.66 29.12
C GLY A 70 -33.19 -13.72 29.50
N ALA A 71 -32.94 -12.40 29.60
CA ALA A 71 -33.95 -11.42 30.00
C ALA A 71 -34.83 -10.91 28.83
N GLY A 72 -34.86 -11.62 27.71
CA GLY A 72 -35.65 -11.27 26.51
C GLY A 72 -34.96 -10.27 25.57
N PRO A 73 -35.68 -9.76 24.54
CA PRO A 73 -35.08 -8.97 23.46
C PRO A 73 -34.33 -7.71 23.92
N GLY A 74 -34.89 -6.98 24.89
CA GLY A 74 -34.25 -5.79 25.46
C GLY A 74 -32.97 -6.11 26.22
N GLY A 75 -32.96 -7.21 26.98
CA GLY A 75 -31.76 -7.71 27.65
C GLY A 75 -30.65 -8.09 26.67
N ARG A 76 -31.00 -8.73 25.54
CA ARG A 76 -30.04 -9.09 24.49
C ARG A 76 -29.32 -7.88 23.91
N TRP A 77 -30.05 -6.85 23.50
CA TRP A 77 -29.44 -5.62 22.97
C TRP A 77 -28.66 -4.84 24.02
N THR A 78 -29.07 -4.88 25.29
CA THR A 78 -28.31 -4.31 26.40
C THR A 78 -26.96 -5.02 26.57
N GLY A 79 -26.95 -6.36 26.48
CA GLY A 79 -25.72 -7.16 26.48
C GLY A 79 -24.78 -6.82 25.32
N VAL A 80 -25.33 -6.66 24.11
CA VAL A 80 -24.59 -6.20 22.92
C VAL A 80 -23.96 -4.84 23.14
N ALA A 81 -24.74 -3.87 23.63
CA ALA A 81 -24.25 -2.51 23.86
C ALA A 81 -23.11 -2.50 24.89
N LEU A 82 -23.25 -3.26 25.98
CA LEU A 82 -22.24 -3.35 27.03
C LEU A 82 -20.94 -4.01 26.52
N ALA A 83 -21.05 -5.21 25.94
CA ALA A 83 -19.88 -5.95 25.45
C ALA A 83 -19.23 -5.23 24.27
N GLY A 84 -20.02 -4.67 23.36
CA GLY A 84 -19.55 -3.89 22.22
C GLY A 84 -18.82 -2.61 22.64
N SER A 85 -19.34 -1.88 23.63
CA SER A 85 -18.68 -0.69 24.17
C SER A 85 -17.34 -1.05 24.81
N LEU A 86 -17.31 -2.11 25.63
CA LEU A 86 -16.07 -2.57 26.27
C LEU A 86 -15.04 -3.05 25.23
N ALA A 87 -15.46 -3.82 24.23
CA ALA A 87 -14.62 -4.26 23.12
C ALA A 87 -14.04 -3.06 22.36
N LEU A 88 -14.86 -2.05 22.07
CA LEU A 88 -14.43 -0.85 21.37
C LEU A 88 -13.39 -0.06 22.18
N VAL A 89 -13.62 0.16 23.48
CA VAL A 89 -12.63 0.83 24.34
C VAL A 89 -11.31 0.06 24.37
N LEU A 90 -11.36 -1.26 24.55
CA LEU A 90 -10.15 -2.10 24.57
C LEU A 90 -9.43 -2.10 23.21
N LEU A 91 -10.16 -2.17 22.10
CA LEU A 91 -9.58 -2.07 20.76
C LEU A 91 -8.91 -0.72 20.52
N VAL A 92 -9.55 0.39 20.93
CA VAL A 92 -8.96 1.74 20.84
C VAL A 92 -7.68 1.82 21.67
N VAL A 93 -7.68 1.28 22.90
CA VAL A 93 -6.50 1.25 23.77
C VAL A 93 -5.38 0.41 23.16
N VAL A 94 -5.66 -0.80 22.68
CA VAL A 94 -4.68 -1.66 22.02
C VAL A 94 -4.14 -0.98 20.76
N PHE A 95 -5.02 -0.48 19.90
CA PHE A 95 -4.64 0.18 18.66
C PHE A 95 -3.76 1.40 18.92
N ARG A 96 -4.14 2.25 19.87
CA ARG A 96 -3.35 3.41 20.29
C ARG A 96 -1.98 2.99 20.83
N ASN A 97 -1.92 2.03 21.75
CA ASN A 97 -0.67 1.61 22.38
C ASN A 97 0.25 0.87 21.39
N VAL A 98 -0.30 0.06 20.49
CA VAL A 98 0.45 -0.56 19.40
C VAL A 98 1.01 0.51 18.48
N LEU A 99 0.20 1.49 18.07
CA LEU A 99 0.69 2.63 17.30
C LEU A 99 1.83 3.33 18.03
N VAL A 100 1.64 3.77 19.27
CA VAL A 100 2.68 4.46 20.06
C VAL A 100 3.96 3.61 20.17
N SER A 101 3.84 2.30 20.41
CA SER A 101 4.98 1.39 20.53
C SER A 101 5.78 1.20 19.23
N LEU A 102 5.11 1.26 18.08
CA LEU A 102 5.76 1.17 16.77
C LEU A 102 6.57 2.42 16.45
N VAL A 103 6.13 3.57 16.97
CA VAL A 103 6.78 4.85 16.69
C VAL A 103 7.92 5.13 17.64
N ALA A 104 7.71 4.88 18.92
CA ALA A 104 8.75 4.99 19.92
C ALA A 104 9.11 3.57 20.40
N PRO A 105 9.90 2.80 19.65
CA PRO A 105 10.31 1.45 20.06
C PRO A 105 11.12 1.45 21.38
N GLU A 106 11.62 2.63 21.77
CA GLU A 106 12.25 2.87 23.07
C GLU A 106 11.24 2.96 24.23
N GLN A 107 9.98 3.34 23.95
CA GLN A 107 8.89 3.35 24.91
C GLN A 107 8.32 1.94 25.11
N ARG A 108 9.17 1.06 25.64
CA ARG A 108 8.85 -0.34 25.96
C ARG A 108 7.60 -0.50 26.83
N ARG A 109 7.25 0.53 27.60
CA ARG A 109 6.02 0.61 28.42
C ARG A 109 4.76 0.42 27.58
N HIS A 110 4.60 1.20 26.50
CA HIS A 110 3.39 1.16 25.67
C HIS A 110 3.26 -0.17 24.93
N PHE A 111 4.40 -0.75 24.55
CA PHE A 111 4.42 -2.09 23.95
C PHE A 111 3.97 -3.17 24.94
N LEU A 112 4.48 -3.14 26.18
CA LEU A 112 4.08 -4.07 27.23
C LEU A 112 2.58 -3.93 27.56
N ILE A 113 2.07 -2.70 27.63
CA ILE A 113 0.63 -2.45 27.84
C ILE A 113 -0.19 -3.01 26.67
N ALA A 114 0.22 -2.75 25.42
CA ALA A 114 -0.44 -3.30 24.25
C ALA A 114 -0.48 -4.83 24.28
N LEU A 115 0.64 -5.47 24.62
CA LEU A 115 0.74 -6.92 24.75
C LEU A 115 -0.20 -7.44 25.85
N MET A 116 -0.19 -6.83 27.03
CA MET A 116 -1.06 -7.21 28.16
C MET A 116 -2.55 -7.01 27.86
N THR A 117 -2.91 -5.98 27.09
CA THR A 117 -4.31 -5.64 26.77
C THR A 117 -4.83 -6.33 25.51
N SER A 118 -3.96 -6.82 24.64
CA SER A 118 -4.35 -7.47 23.37
C SER A 118 -5.22 -8.71 23.57
N ALA A 119 -4.90 -9.55 24.56
CA ALA A 119 -5.71 -10.72 24.90
C ALA A 119 -7.10 -10.33 25.38
N ALA A 120 -7.21 -9.29 26.21
CA ALA A 120 -8.48 -8.78 26.70
C ALA A 120 -9.34 -8.23 25.56
N ALA A 121 -8.78 -7.39 24.69
CA ALA A 121 -9.51 -6.85 23.54
C ALA A 121 -10.02 -7.97 22.61
N MET A 122 -9.22 -9.01 22.44
CA MET A 122 -9.55 -10.18 21.62
C MET A 122 -10.71 -10.99 22.20
N PHE A 123 -10.63 -11.43 23.46
CA PHE A 123 -11.68 -12.24 24.06
C PHE A 123 -12.96 -11.42 24.29
N VAL A 124 -12.86 -10.16 24.70
CA VAL A 124 -14.04 -9.28 24.81
C VAL A 124 -14.65 -9.01 23.42
N GLY A 125 -13.83 -8.93 22.37
CA GLY A 125 -14.31 -8.86 20.98
C GLY A 125 -15.10 -10.10 20.57
N VAL A 126 -14.62 -11.30 20.92
CA VAL A 126 -15.35 -12.56 20.71
C VAL A 126 -16.70 -12.54 21.41
N GLU A 127 -16.75 -12.13 22.69
CA GLU A 127 -17.99 -12.03 23.47
C GLU A 127 -18.96 -10.99 22.89
N ALA A 128 -18.46 -9.84 22.43
CA ALA A 128 -19.27 -8.79 21.83
C ALA A 128 -19.92 -9.24 20.51
N PHE A 129 -19.15 -9.89 19.64
CA PHE A 129 -19.69 -10.45 18.40
C PHE A 129 -20.62 -11.64 18.68
N ALA A 130 -20.33 -12.47 19.67
CA ALA A 130 -21.23 -13.54 20.07
C ALA A 130 -22.58 -13.02 20.58
N ALA A 131 -22.56 -12.01 21.44
CA ALA A 131 -23.77 -11.34 21.90
C ALA A 131 -24.56 -10.72 20.74
N LEU A 132 -23.88 -10.09 19.78
CA LEU A 132 -24.53 -9.50 18.60
C LEU A 132 -25.20 -10.56 17.73
N THR A 133 -24.53 -11.68 17.51
CA THR A 133 -25.04 -12.83 16.76
C THR A 133 -26.28 -13.43 17.42
N VAL A 134 -26.27 -13.61 18.75
CA VAL A 134 -27.43 -14.08 19.50
C VAL A 134 -28.60 -13.08 19.44
N ALA A 135 -28.31 -11.77 19.53
CA ALA A 135 -29.34 -10.74 19.41
C ALA A 135 -29.99 -10.72 18.02
N LEU A 136 -29.19 -10.84 16.96
CA LEU A 136 -29.65 -10.85 15.56
C LEU A 136 -30.38 -12.13 15.18
N ALA A 137 -30.04 -13.27 15.79
CA ALA A 137 -30.73 -14.54 15.54
C ALA A 137 -32.22 -14.47 15.93
N GLY A 138 -32.59 -13.61 16.89
CA GLY A 138 -33.98 -13.41 17.31
C GLY A 138 -34.58 -14.54 18.16
N HIS A 139 -33.94 -15.70 18.23
CA HIS A 139 -34.35 -16.87 19.04
C HIS A 139 -33.27 -17.26 20.06
N ASP A 140 -33.59 -18.17 20.98
CA ASP A 140 -32.66 -18.64 22.00
C ASP A 140 -31.57 -19.53 21.38
N VAL A 141 -30.48 -18.91 20.95
CA VAL A 141 -29.27 -19.61 20.51
C VAL A 141 -28.33 -19.73 21.72
N PRO A 142 -27.85 -20.94 22.05
CA PRO A 142 -26.85 -21.08 23.10
C PRO A 142 -25.59 -20.27 22.75
N MET A 143 -25.10 -19.50 23.71
CA MET A 143 -23.98 -18.57 23.50
C MET A 143 -22.66 -19.30 23.18
N TRP A 144 -22.45 -20.48 23.75
CA TRP A 144 -21.20 -21.23 23.58
C TRP A 144 -20.90 -21.66 22.13
N PRO A 145 -21.82 -22.27 21.36
CA PRO A 145 -21.60 -22.52 19.93
C PRO A 145 -21.24 -21.27 19.12
N VAL A 146 -21.83 -20.13 19.46
CA VAL A 146 -21.56 -18.84 18.83
C VAL A 146 -20.15 -18.34 19.14
N GLU A 147 -19.75 -18.37 20.41
CA GLU A 147 -18.38 -18.03 20.82
C GLU A 147 -17.36 -18.96 20.15
N ARG A 148 -17.65 -20.27 20.12
CA ARG A 148 -16.79 -21.29 19.49
C ARG A 148 -16.57 -21.00 18.01
N PHE A 149 -17.57 -20.46 17.31
CA PHE A 149 -17.45 -20.02 15.92
C PHE A 149 -16.45 -18.87 15.76
N TYR A 150 -16.53 -17.81 16.56
CA TYR A 150 -15.59 -16.69 16.48
C TYR A 150 -14.18 -17.06 16.97
N LEU A 151 -14.06 -17.91 18.00
CA LEU A 151 -12.78 -18.45 18.45
C LEU A 151 -12.08 -19.25 17.35
N ARG A 152 -12.83 -20.04 16.58
CA ARG A 152 -12.29 -20.75 15.42
C ARG A 152 -11.72 -19.78 14.39
N HIS A 153 -12.45 -18.73 14.01
CA HIS A 153 -11.94 -17.73 13.07
C HIS A 153 -10.66 -17.05 13.56
N LEU A 154 -10.58 -16.79 14.87
CA LEU A 154 -9.38 -16.23 15.48
C LEU A 154 -8.17 -17.18 15.36
N VAL A 155 -8.39 -18.48 15.54
CA VAL A 155 -7.36 -19.49 15.39
C VAL A 155 -6.97 -19.69 13.90
N GLN A 156 -7.93 -19.61 12.97
CA GLN A 156 -7.68 -19.67 11.52
C GLN A 156 -6.84 -18.50 11.01
N ALA A 157 -6.92 -17.34 11.67
CA ALA A 157 -6.16 -16.15 11.32
C ALA A 157 -4.64 -16.31 11.40
N VAL A 158 -4.14 -17.40 12.00
CA VAL A 158 -2.73 -17.79 12.02
C VAL A 158 -2.55 -18.94 11.02
N PRO A 159 -2.47 -18.66 9.71
CA PRO A 159 -2.50 -19.68 8.65
C PRO A 159 -1.34 -20.68 8.75
N LEU A 160 -0.22 -20.29 9.36
CA LEU A 160 0.97 -21.14 9.52
C LEU A 160 0.73 -22.38 10.41
N LEU A 161 -0.28 -22.36 11.28
CA LEU A 161 -0.48 -23.43 12.25
C LEU A 161 -1.57 -24.44 11.84
N ASP A 162 -2.49 -24.04 10.95
CA ASP A 162 -3.61 -24.86 10.45
C ASP A 162 -4.30 -25.70 11.56
N ILE A 163 -4.45 -25.11 12.74
CA ILE A 163 -4.92 -25.78 13.95
C ILE A 163 -6.33 -26.38 13.77
N PRO A 164 -7.29 -25.70 13.15
CA PRO A 164 -8.65 -26.23 13.04
C PRO A 164 -8.73 -27.48 12.16
N ALA A 165 -7.96 -27.54 11.07
CA ALA A 165 -7.89 -28.74 10.25
C ALA A 165 -7.20 -29.89 11.00
N ARG A 166 -6.10 -29.60 11.70
CA ARG A 166 -5.35 -30.61 12.48
C ARG A 166 -6.10 -31.16 13.68
N LEU A 167 -6.97 -30.35 14.30
CA LEU A 167 -7.80 -30.75 15.44
C LEU A 167 -9.19 -31.24 15.01
N GLU A 168 -9.46 -31.37 13.70
CA GLU A 168 -10.77 -31.71 13.14
C GLU A 168 -11.90 -30.87 13.76
N TRP A 169 -11.60 -29.60 14.06
CA TRP A 169 -12.56 -28.71 14.68
C TRP A 169 -13.63 -28.44 13.63
N SER A 170 -14.85 -28.96 13.83
CA SER A 170 -15.99 -28.76 12.93
C SER A 170 -16.67 -27.40 13.17
N GLU A 171 -17.25 -26.83 12.12
CA GLU A 171 -17.83 -25.49 12.17
C GLU A 171 -19.27 -25.57 12.69
N PRO A 172 -19.59 -24.94 13.85
CA PRO A 172 -20.97 -24.88 14.30
C PRO A 172 -21.74 -23.93 13.38
N PRO A 173 -22.89 -24.33 12.81
CA PRO A 173 -23.72 -23.43 12.01
C PRO A 173 -24.44 -22.45 12.96
N VAL A 174 -23.99 -21.20 13.01
CA VAL A 174 -24.51 -20.21 13.98
C VAL A 174 -25.51 -19.23 13.38
N LEU A 175 -25.27 -18.76 12.15
CA LEU A 175 -26.21 -17.93 11.40
C LEU A 175 -26.12 -18.25 9.90
N PRO A 176 -27.08 -18.99 9.33
CA PRO A 176 -27.10 -19.23 7.90
C PRO A 176 -27.37 -17.93 7.12
N GLY A 177 -26.74 -17.78 5.95
CA GLY A 177 -26.97 -16.66 5.04
C GLY A 177 -25.98 -15.50 5.16
N MET A 178 -26.27 -14.40 4.43
CA MET A 178 -25.35 -13.28 4.24
C MET A 178 -25.04 -12.52 5.54
N ALA A 179 -26.00 -12.42 6.48
CA ALA A 179 -25.81 -11.70 7.74
C ALA A 179 -24.72 -12.33 8.61
N GLY A 180 -24.69 -13.67 8.76
CA GLY A 180 -23.64 -14.37 9.48
C GLY A 180 -22.27 -14.20 8.84
N ARG A 181 -22.22 -14.26 7.49
CA ARG A 181 -21.00 -14.04 6.69
C ARG A 181 -20.43 -12.63 6.85
N VAL A 182 -21.28 -11.61 6.78
CA VAL A 182 -20.89 -10.22 7.00
C VAL A 182 -20.39 -10.01 8.43
N LEU A 183 -21.02 -10.65 9.43
CA LEU A 183 -20.54 -10.56 10.82
C LEU A 183 -19.18 -11.24 11.01
N ALA A 184 -18.97 -12.42 10.42
CA ALA A 184 -17.68 -13.11 10.44
C ALA A 184 -16.58 -12.28 9.76
N LEU A 185 -16.92 -11.62 8.65
CA LEU A 185 -16.00 -10.69 7.97
C LEU A 185 -15.69 -9.48 8.85
N ALA A 186 -16.70 -8.85 9.45
CA ALA A 186 -16.54 -7.71 10.32
C ALA A 186 -15.71 -8.04 11.56
N PHE A 187 -15.96 -9.20 12.19
CA PHE A 187 -15.14 -9.71 13.29
C PHE A 187 -13.68 -9.83 12.87
N THR A 188 -13.45 -10.49 11.73
CA THR A 188 -12.10 -10.69 11.24
C THR A 188 -11.40 -9.37 10.93
N LEU A 189 -12.06 -8.44 10.24
CA LEU A 189 -11.49 -7.14 9.89
C LEU A 189 -11.25 -6.22 11.10
N LEU A 190 -12.05 -6.32 12.16
CA LEU A 190 -11.91 -5.45 13.33
C LEU A 190 -10.97 -6.03 14.40
N VAL A 191 -10.96 -7.34 14.60
CA VAL A 191 -10.24 -7.98 15.71
C VAL A 191 -8.87 -8.51 15.30
N ILE A 192 -8.72 -9.04 14.07
CA ILE A 192 -7.48 -9.71 13.65
C ILE A 192 -6.35 -8.73 13.26
N PRO A 193 -6.58 -7.63 12.52
CA PRO A 193 -5.51 -6.70 12.17
C PRO A 193 -4.78 -6.09 13.38
N PRO A 194 -5.44 -5.68 14.48
CA PRO A 194 -4.76 -5.30 15.71
C PRO A 194 -3.82 -6.38 16.26
N LEU A 195 -4.21 -7.66 16.17
CA LEU A 195 -3.41 -8.80 16.66
C LEU A 195 -2.19 -9.08 15.78
N LEU A 196 -2.38 -9.12 14.46
CA LEU A 196 -1.27 -9.24 13.52
C LEU A 196 -0.26 -8.10 13.72
N ARG A 197 -0.76 -6.89 14.01
CA ARG A 197 0.10 -5.74 14.33
C ARG A 197 0.88 -5.91 15.62
N VAL A 198 0.33 -6.50 16.68
CA VAL A 198 1.09 -6.84 17.90
C VAL A 198 2.22 -7.82 17.56
N GLY A 199 1.94 -8.88 16.79
CA GLY A 199 2.95 -9.85 16.36
C GLY A 199 4.06 -9.23 15.50
N VAL A 200 3.68 -8.38 14.55
CA VAL A 200 4.62 -7.59 13.72
C VAL A 200 5.44 -6.62 14.58
N ALA A 201 4.85 -6.00 15.59
CA ALA A 201 5.55 -5.13 16.52
C ALA A 201 6.55 -5.90 17.41
N VAL A 202 6.24 -7.14 17.84
CA VAL A 202 7.21 -8.05 18.50
C VAL A 202 8.38 -8.32 17.56
N TYR A 203 8.10 -8.69 16.31
CA TYR A 203 9.14 -8.97 15.32
C TYR A 203 10.01 -7.74 15.05
N GLN A 204 9.41 -6.56 14.91
CA GLN A 204 10.14 -5.31 14.73
C GLN A 204 10.90 -4.85 15.96
N TYR A 205 10.45 -5.18 17.17
CA TYR A 205 11.24 -4.94 18.37
C TYR A 205 12.55 -5.74 18.32
N VAL A 206 12.51 -6.96 17.78
CA VAL A 206 13.69 -7.81 17.56
C VAL A 206 14.53 -7.29 16.38
N GLU A 207 13.91 -6.91 15.26
CA GLU A 207 14.59 -6.53 14.01
C GLU A 207 15.03 -5.06 13.96
N GLY A 208 14.39 -4.16 14.72
CA GLY A 208 14.62 -2.71 14.72
C GLY A 208 16.07 -2.34 15.03
N ARG A 209 16.77 -3.17 15.82
CA ARG A 209 18.22 -3.04 16.08
C ARG A 209 19.09 -3.32 14.85
N ALA A 210 18.64 -4.19 13.94
CA ALA A 210 19.34 -4.51 12.70
C ALA A 210 19.00 -3.53 11.57
N LEU A 211 17.75 -3.06 11.51
CA LEU A 211 17.24 -2.15 10.48
C LEU A 211 17.74 -0.72 10.60
N GLN A 212 17.97 -0.21 11.82
CA GLN A 212 18.51 1.14 12.03
C GLN A 212 19.92 1.32 11.45
N ARG A 213 20.69 0.22 11.30
CA ARG A 213 21.99 0.18 10.59
C ARG A 213 21.82 0.14 9.06
N ARG A 214 20.70 -0.38 8.56
CA ARG A 214 20.39 -0.50 7.11
C ARG A 214 19.71 0.75 6.56
N PHE A 215 18.91 1.46 7.36
CA PHE A 215 18.23 2.70 6.98
C PHE A 215 19.23 3.84 6.72
N THR A 216 20.25 4.00 7.56
CA THR A 216 21.38 4.93 7.31
C THR A 216 22.13 4.57 6.03
N ALA A 217 22.33 3.28 5.74
CA ALA A 217 22.94 2.82 4.49
C ALA A 217 22.03 3.04 3.25
N ALA A 218 20.70 3.01 3.42
CA ALA A 218 19.72 3.22 2.35
C ALA A 218 19.56 4.70 2.00
N VAL A 219 19.50 5.59 2.99
CA VAL A 219 19.45 7.05 2.77
C VAL A 219 20.75 7.54 2.12
N ALA A 220 21.91 7.03 2.54
CA ALA A 220 23.20 7.31 1.89
C ALA A 220 23.29 6.77 0.45
N SER A 221 22.50 5.76 0.10
CA SER A 221 22.40 5.25 -1.28
C SER A 221 21.47 6.11 -2.16
N GLN A 222 20.59 6.90 -1.57
CA GLN A 222 19.60 7.71 -2.27
C GLN A 222 20.17 9.07 -2.68
N VAL A 223 20.98 9.69 -1.81
CA VAL A 223 21.85 10.85 -2.18
C VAL A 223 22.75 10.48 -3.36
N ARG A 224 23.16 9.22 -3.44
CA ARG A 224 23.99 8.70 -4.54
C ARG A 224 23.21 8.31 -5.81
N ARG A 225 21.90 8.07 -5.71
CA ARG A 225 21.04 7.65 -6.84
C ARG A 225 20.38 8.80 -7.60
N SER A 226 20.32 10.01 -7.03
CA SER A 226 19.74 11.16 -7.76
C SER A 226 20.53 11.56 -9.03
N HIS A 227 21.68 10.91 -9.28
CA HIS A 227 22.54 11.14 -10.43
C HIS A 227 22.72 9.91 -11.35
N SER A 228 22.11 8.76 -11.05
CA SER A 228 22.11 7.63 -12.00
C SER A 228 20.90 7.78 -12.92
N GLY A 229 21.10 8.49 -14.03
CA GLY A 229 20.19 8.50 -15.17
C GLY A 229 20.07 7.10 -15.75
N TYR A 230 19.23 6.26 -15.14
CA TYR A 230 18.73 5.07 -15.81
C TYR A 230 17.75 5.57 -16.86
N ALA A 231 18.24 5.72 -18.09
CA ALA A 231 17.38 5.95 -19.23
C ALA A 231 16.26 4.91 -19.20
N GLU A 232 15.01 5.39 -19.12
CA GLU A 232 13.87 4.53 -19.34
C GLU A 232 14.09 3.83 -20.68
N PRO A 233 14.00 2.49 -20.76
CA PRO A 233 14.05 1.83 -22.06
C PRO A 233 12.98 2.47 -22.94
N ALA A 234 13.24 2.64 -24.24
CA ALA A 234 12.27 3.25 -25.18
C ALA A 234 11.04 2.33 -25.34
N VAL A 235 10.15 2.33 -24.35
CA VAL A 235 9.02 1.42 -24.19
C VAL A 235 8.00 1.48 -25.34
N PRO A 236 7.72 2.63 -26.00
CA PRO A 236 6.85 2.66 -27.17
C PRO A 236 7.34 1.71 -28.29
N VAL A 237 8.65 1.59 -28.46
CA VAL A 237 9.26 0.75 -29.50
C VAL A 237 8.98 -0.73 -29.22
N ALA A 238 9.02 -1.16 -27.95
CA ALA A 238 8.74 -2.55 -27.59
C ALA A 238 7.27 -2.95 -27.85
N MET A 239 6.32 -2.06 -27.57
CA MET A 239 4.89 -2.31 -27.83
C MET A 239 4.60 -2.40 -29.34
N VAL A 240 5.18 -1.49 -30.13
CA VAL A 240 5.07 -1.50 -31.59
C VAL A 240 5.72 -2.74 -32.20
N ALA A 241 6.92 -3.11 -31.72
CA ALA A 241 7.62 -4.31 -32.15
C ALA A 241 6.83 -5.58 -31.84
N ALA A 242 6.21 -5.67 -30.66
CA ALA A 242 5.37 -6.81 -30.29
C ALA A 242 4.11 -6.92 -31.18
N ALA A 243 3.43 -5.80 -31.43
CA ALA A 243 2.28 -5.77 -32.35
C ALA A 243 2.68 -6.22 -33.77
N GLY A 244 3.83 -5.75 -34.25
CA GLY A 244 4.41 -6.18 -35.53
C GLY A 244 4.73 -7.67 -35.56
N ALA A 245 5.37 -8.19 -34.51
CA ALA A 245 5.68 -9.61 -34.39
C ALA A 245 4.40 -10.46 -34.40
N GLY A 246 3.33 -10.03 -33.72
CA GLY A 246 2.03 -10.68 -33.75
C GLY A 246 1.40 -10.69 -35.13
N ALA A 247 1.45 -9.57 -35.85
CA ALA A 247 0.97 -9.46 -37.22
C ALA A 247 1.74 -10.39 -38.16
N VAL A 248 3.08 -10.38 -38.11
CA VAL A 248 3.95 -11.26 -38.91
C VAL A 248 3.69 -12.74 -38.58
N TRP A 249 3.58 -13.08 -37.31
CA TRP A 249 3.29 -14.46 -36.87
C TRP A 249 1.96 -14.98 -37.42
N SER A 250 0.93 -14.13 -37.50
CA SER A 250 -0.36 -14.53 -38.06
C SER A 250 -0.30 -14.89 -39.56
N VAL A 251 0.68 -14.32 -40.28
CA VAL A 251 0.91 -14.58 -41.71
C VAL A 251 1.76 -15.85 -41.89
N LEU A 252 2.75 -16.06 -41.02
CA LEU A 252 3.73 -17.16 -41.14
C LEU A 252 3.36 -18.43 -40.37
N GLY A 253 2.41 -18.36 -39.44
CA GLY A 253 2.12 -19.41 -38.47
C GLY A 253 1.48 -20.68 -39.05
N PRO A 254 1.51 -21.79 -38.29
CA PRO A 254 0.98 -23.09 -38.69
C PRO A 254 -0.54 -22.99 -38.94
N GLY A 255 -0.93 -22.96 -40.21
CA GLY A 255 -2.30 -22.70 -40.66
C GLY A 255 -2.40 -21.72 -41.83
N GLY A 256 -1.33 -20.96 -42.12
CA GLY A 256 -1.19 -20.21 -43.37
C GLY A 256 -0.96 -21.17 -44.54
N HIS A 257 -2.03 -21.62 -45.18
CA HIS A 257 -1.92 -22.38 -46.42
C HIS A 257 -1.42 -21.48 -47.56
N ARG A 258 -0.10 -21.30 -47.68
CA ARG A 258 0.64 -21.12 -48.94
C ARG A 258 2.13 -20.94 -48.66
N PRO A 259 3.03 -21.57 -49.45
CA PRO A 259 4.42 -21.14 -49.53
C PRO A 259 4.42 -19.72 -50.11
N ALA A 260 4.49 -18.71 -49.24
CA ALA A 260 4.57 -17.32 -49.66
C ALA A 260 5.89 -17.12 -50.40
N ALA A 261 5.85 -17.07 -51.74
CA ALA A 261 6.92 -16.43 -52.49
C ALA A 261 6.96 -14.97 -52.00
N LEU A 262 7.96 -14.63 -51.19
CA LEU A 262 8.18 -13.30 -50.60
C LEU A 262 8.15 -12.16 -51.64
N TRP A 263 8.33 -12.50 -52.92
CA TRP A 263 8.36 -11.60 -54.07
C TRP A 263 7.07 -11.57 -54.90
N SER A 264 6.00 -12.23 -54.45
CA SER A 264 4.68 -12.13 -55.09
C SER A 264 3.97 -10.83 -54.69
N LEU A 265 3.03 -10.36 -55.51
CA LEU A 265 2.14 -9.25 -55.16
C LEU A 265 1.40 -9.50 -53.83
N ALA A 266 1.10 -10.77 -53.51
CA ALA A 266 0.53 -11.16 -52.23
C ALA A 266 1.50 -10.96 -51.05
N GLY A 267 2.80 -11.25 -51.23
CA GLY A 267 3.84 -10.98 -50.23
C GLY A 267 4.04 -9.48 -49.99
N LEU A 268 4.05 -8.68 -51.06
CA LEU A 268 4.16 -7.22 -50.97
C LEU A 268 2.92 -6.61 -50.29
N ALA A 269 1.73 -7.11 -50.60
CA ALA A 269 0.50 -6.69 -49.95
C ALA A 269 0.46 -7.08 -48.46
N ALA A 270 0.94 -8.27 -48.09
CA ALA A 270 1.08 -8.67 -46.69
C ALA A 270 2.05 -7.74 -45.93
N LEU A 271 3.19 -7.40 -46.53
CA LEU A 271 4.14 -6.42 -45.97
C LEU A 271 3.51 -5.05 -45.78
N LEU A 272 2.76 -4.53 -46.75
CA LEU A 272 2.03 -3.26 -46.63
C LEU A 272 0.98 -3.30 -45.51
N THR A 273 0.29 -4.43 -45.34
CA THR A 273 -0.73 -4.58 -44.29
C THR A 273 -0.07 -4.67 -42.91
N VAL A 274 1.06 -5.38 -42.78
CA VAL A 274 1.88 -5.39 -41.55
C VAL A 274 2.41 -3.99 -41.24
N ALA A 275 2.89 -3.25 -42.24
CA ALA A 275 3.35 -1.87 -42.07
C ALA A 275 2.22 -0.94 -41.60
N ALA A 276 1.01 -1.08 -42.15
CA ALA A 276 -0.16 -0.34 -41.71
C ALA A 276 -0.54 -0.66 -40.25
N VAL A 277 -0.47 -1.95 -39.85
CA VAL A 277 -0.67 -2.35 -38.46
C VAL A 277 0.41 -1.80 -37.54
N LEU A 278 1.67 -1.75 -37.97
CA LEU A 278 2.76 -1.14 -37.22
C LEU A 278 2.56 0.36 -37.01
N VAL A 279 2.13 1.09 -38.06
CA VAL A 279 1.80 2.52 -37.96
C VAL A 279 0.62 2.74 -37.02
N ALA A 280 -0.43 1.94 -37.13
CA ALA A 280 -1.58 2.00 -36.22
C ALA A 280 -1.17 1.69 -34.77
N ALA A 281 -0.34 0.67 -34.55
CA ALA A 281 0.19 0.33 -33.24
C ALA A 281 1.08 1.43 -32.67
N ALA A 282 1.87 2.11 -33.51
CA ALA A 282 2.69 3.25 -33.11
C ALA A 282 1.85 4.47 -32.73
N LEU A 283 0.77 4.75 -33.47
CA LEU A 283 -0.19 5.79 -33.12
C LEU A 283 -0.92 5.46 -31.82
N VAL A 284 -1.39 4.23 -31.64
CA VAL A 284 -2.05 3.78 -30.41
C VAL A 284 -1.08 3.78 -29.23
N ALA A 285 0.14 3.28 -29.39
CA ALA A 285 1.17 3.37 -28.35
C ALA A 285 1.50 4.83 -28.04
N GLY A 286 1.60 5.70 -29.05
CA GLY A 286 1.82 7.12 -28.88
C GLY A 286 0.69 7.79 -28.09
N LEU A 287 -0.55 7.50 -28.43
CA LEU A 287 -1.74 7.95 -27.68
C LEU A 287 -1.69 7.43 -26.23
N VAL A 288 -1.46 6.12 -26.05
CA VAL A 288 -1.44 5.46 -24.74
C VAL A 288 -0.31 5.98 -23.83
N VAL A 289 0.84 6.32 -24.40
CA VAL A 289 2.04 6.72 -23.65
C VAL A 289 2.18 8.22 -23.49
N PHE A 290 1.75 9.02 -24.48
CA PHE A 290 1.96 10.47 -24.50
C PHE A 290 0.67 11.30 -24.49
N GLY A 291 -0.49 10.72 -24.82
CA GLY A 291 -1.75 11.45 -24.91
C GLY A 291 -2.78 11.12 -23.83
N LEU A 292 -2.63 9.98 -23.15
CA LEU A 292 -3.61 9.47 -22.19
C LEU A 292 -3.46 10.05 -20.78
N ASP A 293 -2.29 10.56 -20.38
CA ASP A 293 -2.10 11.14 -19.04
C ASP A 293 -2.87 12.48 -18.89
N ASP A 294 -3.16 13.19 -19.99
CA ASP A 294 -3.74 14.54 -19.97
C ASP A 294 -5.22 14.63 -20.45
N GLN A 295 -5.82 13.54 -20.97
CA GLN A 295 -7.16 13.59 -21.59
C GLN A 295 -8.18 12.59 -21.01
N PRO A 296 -9.08 13.00 -20.08
CA PRO A 296 -10.11 12.13 -19.49
C PRO A 296 -11.23 11.71 -20.46
N LEU A 297 -11.44 12.52 -21.49
CA LEU A 297 -12.48 12.33 -22.51
C LEU A 297 -12.43 10.95 -23.20
N PRO A 298 -11.31 10.52 -23.82
CA PRO A 298 -11.24 9.21 -24.47
C PRO A 298 -11.49 8.04 -23.51
N PHE A 299 -11.06 8.14 -22.25
CA PHE A 299 -11.27 7.10 -21.23
C PHE A 299 -12.70 6.96 -20.76
N ALA A 300 -13.49 8.03 -20.79
CA ALA A 300 -14.90 7.92 -20.49
C ALA A 300 -15.71 7.50 -21.74
N LEU A 301 -15.26 7.92 -22.92
CA LEU A 301 -15.97 7.68 -24.17
C LEU A 301 -15.85 6.22 -24.64
N LEU A 302 -14.67 5.62 -24.56
CA LEU A 302 -14.46 4.24 -25.02
C LEU A 302 -15.29 3.20 -24.23
N PRO A 303 -15.36 3.22 -22.89
CA PRO A 303 -16.24 2.34 -22.13
C PRO A 303 -17.71 2.64 -22.37
N ALA A 304 -18.09 3.91 -22.58
CA ALA A 304 -19.47 4.27 -22.91
C ALA A 304 -19.90 3.70 -24.26
N ILE A 305 -19.03 3.80 -25.28
CA ILE A 305 -19.24 3.14 -26.58
C ILE A 305 -19.27 1.62 -26.37
N GLY A 306 -18.30 1.08 -25.63
CA GLY A 306 -18.20 -0.32 -25.21
C GLY A 306 -19.50 -0.88 -24.64
N LEU A 307 -20.08 -0.16 -23.68
CA LEU A 307 -21.27 -0.58 -22.93
C LEU A 307 -22.53 -0.47 -23.76
N VAL A 308 -22.65 0.51 -24.66
CA VAL A 308 -23.90 0.76 -25.40
C VAL A 308 -23.95 -0.01 -26.72
N TRP A 309 -22.82 -0.13 -27.41
CA TRP A 309 -22.77 -0.65 -28.78
C TRP A 309 -22.46 -2.13 -28.86
N PHE A 310 -21.75 -2.70 -27.88
CA PHE A 310 -21.39 -4.11 -27.88
C PHE A 310 -22.34 -4.90 -27.00
N ASP A 311 -22.82 -6.05 -27.51
CA ASP A 311 -23.72 -6.93 -26.78
C ASP A 311 -22.97 -7.77 -25.73
N SER A 312 -22.44 -7.09 -24.72
CA SER A 312 -21.71 -7.69 -23.61
C SER A 312 -22.65 -8.15 -22.48
N PRO A 313 -22.23 -9.09 -21.61
CA PRO A 313 -22.98 -9.45 -20.41
C PRO A 313 -23.29 -8.22 -19.53
N PHE A 314 -22.33 -7.30 -19.41
CA PHE A 314 -22.50 -6.03 -18.70
C PHE A 314 -23.56 -5.14 -19.33
N ARG A 315 -23.56 -5.02 -20.66
CA ARG A 315 -24.60 -4.28 -21.39
C ARG A 315 -25.98 -4.88 -21.15
N ARG A 316 -26.11 -6.20 -21.19
CA ARG A 316 -27.39 -6.88 -20.95
C ARG A 316 -27.87 -6.72 -19.50
N ALA A 317 -26.95 -6.67 -18.54
CA ALA A 317 -27.27 -6.47 -17.13
C ALA A 317 -27.64 -5.01 -16.81
N LEU A 318 -26.87 -4.05 -17.32
CA LEU A 318 -27.01 -2.62 -16.98
C LEU A 318 -27.99 -1.88 -17.89
N LEU A 319 -28.05 -2.26 -19.17
CA LEU A 319 -28.85 -1.60 -20.22
C LEU A 319 -29.60 -2.65 -21.08
N PRO A 320 -30.45 -3.50 -20.50
CA PRO A 320 -31.16 -4.55 -21.24
C PRO A 320 -31.98 -4.01 -22.41
N ALA A 321 -32.59 -2.83 -22.25
CA ALA A 321 -33.40 -2.18 -23.29
C ALA A 321 -32.58 -1.68 -24.50
N ALA A 322 -31.26 -1.51 -24.35
CA ALA A 322 -30.41 -1.01 -25.42
C ALA A 322 -30.35 -1.94 -26.64
N ALA A 323 -30.74 -3.21 -26.48
CA ALA A 323 -30.88 -4.18 -27.58
C ALA A 323 -31.77 -3.65 -28.71
N HIS A 324 -32.85 -2.98 -28.34
CA HIS A 324 -33.91 -2.56 -29.27
C HIS A 324 -33.82 -1.09 -29.66
N TRP A 325 -32.85 -0.35 -29.13
CA TRP A 325 -32.69 1.06 -29.48
C TRP A 325 -32.12 1.21 -30.88
N GLY A 326 -32.78 2.06 -31.68
CA GLY A 326 -32.24 2.56 -32.95
C GLY A 326 -30.98 3.41 -32.74
N VAL A 327 -30.30 3.76 -33.83
CA VAL A 327 -29.02 4.48 -33.82
C VAL A 327 -29.08 5.76 -32.96
N ALA A 328 -30.14 6.56 -33.09
CA ALA A 328 -30.32 7.78 -32.30
C ALA A 328 -30.44 7.51 -30.78
N GLY A 329 -31.16 6.46 -30.39
CA GLY A 329 -31.27 6.04 -28.99
C GLY A 329 -29.94 5.54 -28.43
N ARG A 330 -29.15 4.82 -29.22
CA ARG A 330 -27.79 4.40 -28.85
C ARG A 330 -26.83 5.58 -28.71
N ILE A 331 -26.91 6.57 -29.59
CA ILE A 331 -26.11 7.81 -29.46
C ILE A 331 -26.47 8.54 -28.16
N GLY A 332 -27.77 8.74 -27.89
CA GLY A 332 -28.23 9.39 -26.66
C GLY A 332 -27.79 8.65 -25.39
N ALA A 333 -27.92 7.32 -25.37
CA ALA A 333 -27.43 6.50 -24.27
C ALA A 333 -25.91 6.52 -24.13
N THR A 334 -25.17 6.53 -25.24
CA THR A 334 -23.71 6.66 -25.21
C THR A 334 -23.32 7.98 -24.57
N LEU A 335 -24.00 9.09 -24.88
CA LEU A 335 -23.75 10.39 -24.27
C LEU A 335 -24.04 10.39 -22.75
N VAL A 336 -25.15 9.78 -22.33
CA VAL A 336 -25.51 9.69 -20.91
C VAL A 336 -24.51 8.83 -20.14
N VAL A 337 -24.20 7.64 -20.64
CA VAL A 337 -23.19 6.75 -20.04
C VAL A 337 -21.82 7.45 -20.05
N PHE A 338 -21.47 8.14 -21.14
CA PHE A 338 -20.24 8.92 -21.23
C PHE A 338 -20.16 9.99 -20.15
N ILE A 339 -21.22 10.77 -19.91
CA ILE A 339 -21.23 11.80 -18.85
C ILE A 339 -21.09 11.14 -17.47
N VAL A 340 -21.82 10.05 -17.20
CA VAL A 340 -21.73 9.33 -15.92
C VAL A 340 -20.33 8.76 -15.71
N VAL A 341 -19.78 8.10 -16.73
CA VAL A 341 -18.41 7.55 -16.68
C VAL A 341 -17.40 8.69 -16.60
N LEU A 342 -17.59 9.83 -17.26
CA LEU A 342 -16.68 10.99 -17.19
C LEU A 342 -16.69 11.62 -15.80
N VAL A 343 -17.85 11.69 -15.13
CA VAL A 343 -17.95 12.17 -13.75
C VAL A 343 -17.27 11.18 -12.80
N VAL A 344 -17.52 9.87 -12.96
CA VAL A 344 -16.87 8.83 -12.14
C VAL A 344 -15.36 8.80 -12.39
N VAL A 345 -14.94 8.83 -13.65
CA VAL A 345 -13.53 8.83 -14.07
C VAL A 345 -12.86 10.13 -13.64
N GLY A 346 -13.44 11.29 -13.89
CA GLY A 346 -12.89 12.60 -13.56
C GLY A 346 -12.75 12.82 -12.05
N ILE A 347 -13.72 12.38 -11.25
CA ILE A 347 -13.71 12.58 -9.79
C ILE A 347 -12.87 11.52 -9.08
N PHE A 348 -12.97 10.25 -9.50
CA PHE A 348 -12.39 9.13 -8.76
C PHE A 348 -11.15 8.52 -9.41
N LEU A 349 -11.04 8.51 -10.75
CA LEU A 349 -9.94 7.84 -11.46
C LEU A 349 -8.84 8.77 -11.96
N TRP A 350 -9.16 10.00 -12.38
CA TRP A 350 -8.22 10.89 -13.07
C TRP A 350 -7.21 11.57 -12.14
N ALA A 351 -7.45 11.49 -10.83
CA ALA A 351 -6.48 11.92 -9.84
C ALA A 351 -5.24 10.98 -9.76
N ASP A 352 -5.29 9.80 -10.39
CA ASP A 352 -4.23 8.79 -10.30
C ASP A 352 -3.90 8.18 -11.69
N PRO A 353 -2.82 8.60 -12.37
CA PRO A 353 -2.47 8.11 -13.71
C PRO A 353 -2.18 6.60 -13.75
N GLU A 354 -1.80 6.01 -12.62
CA GLU A 354 -1.52 4.58 -12.55
C GLU A 354 -2.80 3.72 -12.64
N LEU A 355 -3.92 4.23 -12.12
CA LEU A 355 -5.21 3.55 -12.20
C LEU A 355 -5.73 3.54 -13.65
N ALA A 356 -5.49 4.61 -14.41
CA ALA A 356 -5.78 4.65 -15.84
C ALA A 356 -5.04 3.51 -16.56
N GLY A 357 -3.77 3.27 -16.20
CA GLY A 357 -3.00 2.14 -16.71
C GLY A 357 -3.61 0.77 -16.40
N ALA A 358 -4.10 0.57 -15.17
CA ALA A 358 -4.81 -0.64 -14.77
C ALA A 358 -6.08 -0.87 -15.61
N VAL A 359 -6.86 0.19 -15.84
CA VAL A 359 -8.10 0.14 -16.62
C VAL A 359 -7.81 -0.18 -18.10
N VAL A 360 -6.80 0.44 -18.71
CA VAL A 360 -6.37 0.09 -20.07
C VAL A 360 -5.94 -1.37 -20.13
N GLY A 361 -5.09 -1.81 -19.20
CA GLY A 361 -4.60 -3.18 -19.15
C GLY A 361 -5.75 -4.19 -19.03
N LEU A 362 -6.70 -3.91 -18.14
CA LEU A 362 -7.90 -4.73 -17.97
C LEU A 362 -8.77 -4.75 -19.24
N GLY A 363 -9.02 -3.59 -19.85
CA GLY A 363 -9.81 -3.47 -21.07
C GLY A 363 -9.18 -4.22 -22.25
N LEU A 364 -7.86 -4.13 -22.41
CA LEU A 364 -7.11 -4.88 -23.42
C LEU A 364 -7.20 -6.38 -23.20
N VAL A 365 -7.04 -6.85 -21.96
CA VAL A 365 -7.16 -8.28 -21.60
C VAL A 365 -8.57 -8.79 -21.87
N LEU A 366 -9.60 -8.10 -21.38
CA LEU A 366 -10.99 -8.52 -21.55
C LEU A 366 -11.47 -8.43 -23.00
N GLY A 367 -10.96 -7.45 -23.76
CA GLY A 367 -11.39 -7.18 -25.13
C GLY A 367 -10.73 -8.07 -26.19
N PHE A 368 -9.42 -8.30 -26.08
CA PHE A 368 -8.62 -8.91 -27.15
C PHE A 368 -7.96 -10.24 -26.79
N LEU A 369 -7.86 -10.59 -25.51
CA LEU A 369 -7.14 -11.77 -25.08
C LEU A 369 -8.10 -12.96 -24.92
N GLY A 370 -7.90 -14.01 -25.72
CA GLY A 370 -8.73 -15.20 -25.73
C GLY A 370 -9.63 -15.33 -26.96
N ALA A 371 -10.04 -16.56 -27.27
CA ALA A 371 -10.81 -16.87 -28.48
C ALA A 371 -12.27 -16.41 -28.44
N ASP A 372 -12.76 -16.02 -27.27
CA ASP A 372 -14.13 -15.56 -27.00
C ASP A 372 -14.16 -14.10 -26.48
N ALA A 373 -13.04 -13.39 -26.60
CA ALA A 373 -12.97 -11.99 -26.20
C ALA A 373 -13.87 -11.13 -27.11
N PRO A 374 -14.71 -10.21 -26.56
CA PRO A 374 -15.77 -9.55 -27.32
C PRO A 374 -15.26 -8.74 -28.52
N ALA A 375 -14.13 -8.04 -28.37
CA ALA A 375 -13.56 -7.28 -29.48
C ALA A 375 -12.96 -8.21 -30.53
N ALA A 376 -12.33 -9.32 -30.12
CA ALA A 376 -11.84 -10.34 -31.06
C ALA A 376 -12.96 -11.08 -31.80
N VAL A 377 -14.12 -11.29 -31.17
CA VAL A 377 -15.33 -11.84 -31.80
C VAL A 377 -15.89 -10.83 -32.79
N TRP A 378 -16.07 -9.57 -32.37
CA TRP A 378 -16.55 -8.51 -33.23
C TRP A 378 -15.65 -8.30 -34.46
N VAL A 379 -14.32 -8.28 -34.30
CA VAL A 379 -13.38 -8.17 -35.43
C VAL A 379 -13.55 -9.34 -36.40
N ARG A 380 -13.72 -10.57 -35.90
CA ARG A 380 -13.96 -11.75 -36.75
C ARG A 380 -15.29 -11.67 -37.52
N GLU A 381 -16.34 -11.19 -36.86
CA GLU A 381 -17.68 -11.11 -37.45
C GLU A 381 -17.81 -9.96 -38.47
N GLN A 382 -17.24 -8.80 -38.15
CA GLN A 382 -17.39 -7.59 -38.96
C GLN A 382 -16.31 -7.45 -40.03
N LEU A 383 -15.09 -7.91 -39.76
CA LEU A 383 -13.95 -7.77 -40.67
C LEU A 383 -13.79 -9.03 -41.52
N THR A 384 -14.76 -9.28 -42.40
CA THR A 384 -14.74 -10.40 -43.36
C THR A 384 -13.81 -10.17 -44.54
N TRP A 385 -13.18 -8.99 -44.61
CA TRP A 385 -12.30 -8.59 -45.69
C TRP A 385 -11.06 -9.48 -45.74
N ARG A 386 -10.88 -10.18 -46.87
CA ARG A 386 -9.75 -11.10 -47.13
C ARG A 386 -9.01 -10.75 -48.41
N PRO A 387 -8.38 -9.57 -48.47
CA PRO A 387 -7.67 -9.17 -49.66
C PRO A 387 -6.53 -10.18 -49.92
N TRP A 388 -6.47 -10.69 -51.15
CA TRP A 388 -5.48 -11.66 -51.59
C TRP A 388 -5.43 -12.98 -50.79
N GLY A 389 -6.53 -13.31 -50.09
CA GLY A 389 -6.66 -14.55 -49.30
C GLY A 389 -6.11 -14.45 -47.87
N PHE A 390 -5.66 -13.28 -47.42
CA PHE A 390 -5.20 -13.08 -46.05
C PHE A 390 -6.37 -12.78 -45.11
N ALA A 391 -6.42 -13.48 -43.98
CA ALA A 391 -7.41 -13.25 -42.94
C ALA A 391 -6.98 -12.04 -42.08
N VAL A 392 -7.37 -10.83 -42.50
CA VAL A 392 -6.99 -9.56 -41.83
C VAL A 392 -7.51 -9.53 -40.40
N ASP A 393 -8.66 -10.14 -40.14
CA ASP A 393 -9.23 -10.35 -38.81
C ASP A 393 -8.23 -11.05 -37.87
N ARG A 394 -7.63 -12.16 -38.30
CA ARG A 394 -6.66 -12.91 -37.49
C ARG A 394 -5.40 -12.08 -37.20
N MET A 395 -4.96 -11.29 -38.18
CA MET A 395 -3.78 -10.43 -38.03
C MET A 395 -4.01 -9.32 -37.02
N ILE A 396 -5.16 -8.64 -37.09
CA ILE A 396 -5.53 -7.58 -36.13
C ILE A 396 -5.66 -8.16 -34.72
N ILE A 397 -6.32 -9.32 -34.57
CA ILE A 397 -6.49 -9.98 -33.27
C ILE A 397 -5.13 -10.39 -32.69
N ALA A 398 -4.24 -10.99 -33.50
CA ALA A 398 -2.91 -11.38 -33.05
C ALA A 398 -2.05 -10.16 -32.66
N ALA A 399 -2.08 -9.09 -33.48
CA ALA A 399 -1.37 -7.85 -33.18
C ALA A 399 -1.87 -7.20 -31.88
N ALA A 400 -3.19 -7.14 -31.67
CA ALA A 400 -3.79 -6.61 -30.44
C ALA A 400 -3.45 -7.46 -29.20
N ALA A 401 -3.44 -8.80 -29.34
CA ALA A 401 -3.06 -9.70 -28.26
C ALA A 401 -1.59 -9.50 -27.84
N TRP A 402 -0.65 -9.43 -28.81
CA TRP A 402 0.76 -9.18 -28.53
C TRP A 402 1.04 -7.78 -27.99
N PHE A 403 0.31 -6.77 -28.49
CA PHE A 403 0.33 -5.43 -27.92
C PHE A 403 -0.10 -5.44 -26.45
N THR A 404 -1.18 -6.17 -26.12
CA THR A 404 -1.68 -6.33 -24.75
C THR A 404 -0.62 -6.95 -23.84
N VAL A 405 0.07 -8.00 -24.30
CA VAL A 405 1.17 -8.64 -23.54
C VAL A 405 2.31 -7.66 -23.28
N ALA A 406 2.76 -6.93 -24.31
CA ALA A 406 3.82 -5.94 -24.15
C ALA A 406 3.43 -4.80 -23.19
N TYR A 407 2.17 -4.36 -23.26
CA TYR A 407 1.62 -3.37 -22.34
C TYR A 407 1.63 -3.85 -20.89
N LEU A 408 1.19 -5.08 -20.62
CA LEU A 408 1.22 -5.65 -19.26
C LEU A 408 2.64 -5.80 -18.74
N LEU A 409 3.61 -6.22 -19.57
CA LEU A 409 5.01 -6.29 -19.19
C LEU A 409 5.57 -4.91 -18.82
N ARG A 410 5.20 -3.86 -19.56
CA ARG A 410 5.53 -2.47 -19.20
C ARG A 410 4.95 -2.11 -17.83
N VAL A 411 3.66 -2.37 -17.61
CA VAL A 411 2.98 -2.00 -16.36
C VAL A 411 3.58 -2.75 -15.16
N LEU A 412 3.91 -4.04 -15.31
CA LEU A 412 4.62 -4.82 -14.29
C LEU A 412 6.03 -4.29 -14.04
N TRP A 413 6.74 -3.88 -15.09
CA TRP A 413 8.07 -3.28 -14.97
C TRP A 413 8.04 -1.96 -14.22
N GLN A 414 7.08 -1.09 -14.53
CA GLN A 414 6.84 0.16 -13.80
C GLN A 414 6.48 -0.11 -12.35
N SER A 415 5.59 -1.08 -12.11
CA SER A 415 5.18 -1.52 -10.76
C SER A 415 6.37 -2.00 -9.93
N ALA A 416 7.26 -2.83 -10.50
CA ALA A 416 8.45 -3.33 -9.83
C ALA A 416 9.51 -2.25 -9.57
N ARG A 417 9.51 -1.17 -10.37
CA ARG A 417 10.39 -0.02 -10.21
C ARG A 417 9.78 1.12 -9.41
N ARG A 418 8.52 0.98 -8.95
CA ARG A 418 7.85 2.01 -8.19
C ARG A 418 8.68 2.36 -6.97
N VAL A 419 9.05 3.63 -6.90
CA VAL A 419 9.82 4.14 -5.78
C VAL A 419 8.81 4.59 -4.71
N PRO A 420 8.92 4.14 -3.45
CA PRO A 420 8.05 4.63 -2.38
C PRO A 420 8.21 6.14 -2.26
N LYS A 421 7.12 6.90 -2.27
CA LYS A 421 7.15 8.37 -2.11
C LYS A 421 7.37 8.76 -0.66
N LEU A 422 6.79 7.99 0.27
CA LEU A 422 6.92 8.22 1.70
C LEU A 422 8.40 8.08 2.12
N GLY A 423 8.99 9.21 2.53
CA GLY A 423 10.40 9.32 2.92
C GLY A 423 11.34 9.87 1.85
N GLN A 424 10.84 10.30 0.67
CA GLN A 424 11.66 10.89 -0.40
C GLN A 424 11.59 12.42 -0.49
N TYR A 425 10.46 13.02 -0.14
CA TYR A 425 10.23 14.45 -0.25
C TYR A 425 9.64 14.98 1.08
N GLY A 426 9.88 16.26 1.37
CA GLY A 426 9.78 16.84 2.71
C GLY A 426 8.53 16.46 3.52
N TYR A 427 8.71 16.42 4.84
CA TYR A 427 7.77 16.00 5.90
C TYR A 427 6.42 16.77 5.97
N ARG A 428 6.09 17.60 4.98
CA ARG A 428 4.96 18.54 5.03
C ARG A 428 3.59 17.86 4.96
N ASP A 429 3.45 16.72 4.27
CA ASP A 429 2.18 15.98 4.24
C ASP A 429 2.38 14.46 4.21
N THR A 430 2.83 13.92 5.35
CA THR A 430 3.02 12.46 5.50
C THR A 430 1.74 11.66 5.26
N ALA A 431 0.56 12.27 5.45
CA ALA A 431 -0.72 11.60 5.27
C ALA A 431 -1.12 11.49 3.79
N SER A 432 -0.87 12.52 2.97
CA SER A 432 -1.05 12.42 1.52
C SER A 432 -0.11 11.39 0.92
N ASP A 433 1.16 11.42 1.31
CA ASP A 433 2.19 10.52 0.78
C ASP A 433 1.90 9.06 1.15
N LEU A 434 1.43 8.80 2.39
CA LEU A 434 0.98 7.46 2.77
C LEU A 434 -0.20 7.03 1.89
N ARG A 435 -1.22 7.88 1.71
CA ARG A 435 -2.38 7.52 0.89
C ARG A 435 -1.96 7.21 -0.54
N GLU A 436 -1.03 7.97 -1.08
CA GLU A 436 -0.51 7.78 -2.43
C GLU A 436 0.29 6.47 -2.58
N ASP A 437 1.17 6.16 -1.62
CA ASP A 437 1.89 4.89 -1.62
C ASP A 437 0.95 3.68 -1.42
N LEU A 438 -0.03 3.79 -0.51
CA LEU A 438 -1.02 2.72 -0.28
C LEU A 438 -1.88 2.44 -1.51
N ARG A 439 -2.39 3.50 -2.16
CA ARG A 439 -3.09 3.40 -3.45
C ARG A 439 -2.20 2.73 -4.48
N GLY A 440 -0.96 3.20 -4.54
CA GLY A 440 0.06 2.66 -5.39
C GLY A 440 0.28 1.15 -5.29
N TYR A 441 0.53 0.65 -4.09
CA TYR A 441 0.71 -0.78 -3.87
C TYR A 441 -0.56 -1.58 -4.15
N THR A 442 -1.73 -0.99 -3.90
CA THR A 442 -3.01 -1.60 -4.29
C THR A 442 -3.10 -1.74 -5.81
N LEU A 443 -2.71 -0.72 -6.56
CA LEU A 443 -2.66 -0.76 -8.03
C LEU A 443 -1.64 -1.79 -8.54
N VAL A 444 -0.47 -1.90 -7.91
CA VAL A 444 0.51 -2.96 -8.21
C VAL A 444 -0.11 -4.35 -8.05
N ALA A 445 -0.86 -4.59 -6.97
CA ALA A 445 -1.56 -5.87 -6.77
C ALA A 445 -2.58 -6.12 -7.89
N VAL A 446 -3.37 -5.10 -8.27
CA VAL A 446 -4.33 -5.18 -9.37
C VAL A 446 -3.64 -5.52 -10.70
N HIS A 447 -2.52 -4.89 -11.02
CA HIS A 447 -1.75 -5.18 -12.23
C HIS A 447 -1.24 -6.62 -12.28
N ILE A 448 -0.77 -7.16 -11.15
CA ILE A 448 -0.33 -8.55 -11.04
C ILE A 448 -1.49 -9.50 -11.27
N VAL A 449 -2.67 -9.23 -10.70
CA VAL A 449 -3.87 -10.03 -10.92
C VAL A 449 -4.31 -10.00 -12.39
N ILE A 450 -4.30 -8.82 -13.04
CA ILE A 450 -4.62 -8.69 -14.47
C ILE A 450 -3.61 -9.48 -15.31
N ALA A 451 -2.31 -9.41 -15.00
CA ALA A 451 -1.28 -10.16 -15.72
C ALA A 451 -1.42 -11.67 -15.53
N ALA A 452 -1.75 -12.13 -14.32
CA ALA A 452 -2.03 -13.54 -14.05
C ALA A 452 -3.25 -14.04 -14.83
N ALA A 453 -4.32 -13.25 -14.87
CA ALA A 453 -5.51 -13.53 -15.67
C ALA A 453 -5.17 -13.64 -17.17
N ALA A 454 -4.34 -12.73 -17.68
CA ALA A 454 -3.88 -12.77 -19.06
C ALA A 454 -3.06 -14.04 -19.36
N ALA A 455 -2.14 -14.41 -18.47
CA ALA A 455 -1.35 -15.63 -18.60
C ALA A 455 -2.21 -16.90 -18.62
N LEU A 456 -3.18 -17.02 -17.68
CA LEU A 456 -4.13 -18.13 -17.66
C LEU A 456 -4.97 -18.21 -18.93
N THR A 457 -5.39 -17.06 -19.46
CA THR A 457 -6.17 -16.98 -20.71
C THR A 457 -5.36 -17.44 -21.93
N LEU A 458 -4.09 -17.03 -22.02
CA LEU A 458 -3.18 -17.47 -23.09
C LEU A 458 -2.86 -18.96 -23.01
N LEU A 459 -2.60 -19.47 -21.80
CA LEU A 459 -2.34 -20.89 -21.59
C LEU A 459 -3.57 -21.75 -21.92
N ARG A 460 -4.78 -21.27 -21.59
CA ARG A 460 -6.03 -21.89 -22.03
C ARG A 460 -6.14 -21.90 -23.57
N ALA A 461 -5.85 -20.77 -24.21
CA ALA A 461 -5.90 -20.66 -25.68
C ALA A 461 -4.88 -21.58 -26.37
N ALA A 462 -3.74 -21.85 -25.73
CA ALA A 462 -2.74 -22.80 -26.20
C ALA A 462 -3.08 -24.27 -25.91
N GLY A 463 -4.20 -24.56 -25.23
CA GLY A 463 -4.57 -25.91 -24.81
C GLY A 463 -3.68 -26.48 -23.71
N ALA A 464 -2.87 -25.64 -23.05
CA ALA A 464 -1.95 -26.05 -21.99
C ALA A 464 -2.65 -26.25 -20.63
N LEU A 465 -3.92 -25.86 -20.52
CA LEU A 465 -4.73 -25.94 -19.29
C LEU A 465 -6.09 -26.56 -19.56
N THR A 466 -6.62 -27.22 -18.54
CA THR A 466 -8.00 -27.70 -18.51
C THR A 466 -8.84 -26.76 -17.65
N VAL A 467 -10.05 -26.44 -18.09
CA VAL A 467 -10.94 -25.51 -17.38
C VAL A 467 -12.21 -26.26 -16.99
N THR A 468 -12.52 -26.30 -15.71
CA THR A 468 -13.80 -26.79 -15.21
C THR A 468 -14.69 -25.59 -14.92
N THR A 469 -15.78 -25.46 -15.69
CA THR A 469 -16.77 -24.40 -15.54
C THR A 469 -18.07 -24.98 -15.01
N SER A 470 -18.80 -24.20 -14.21
CA SER A 470 -20.16 -24.57 -13.83
C SER A 470 -21.09 -24.50 -15.05
N PRO A 471 -22.02 -25.46 -15.22
CA PRO A 471 -22.95 -25.45 -16.35
C PRO A 471 -23.80 -24.17 -16.33
N GLY A 472 -23.79 -23.42 -17.45
CA GLY A 472 -24.54 -22.17 -17.61
C GLY A 472 -23.72 -20.88 -17.47
N ASP A 473 -22.42 -20.97 -17.22
CA ASP A 473 -21.57 -19.80 -17.06
C ASP A 473 -21.36 -19.07 -18.41
N ARG A 474 -21.87 -17.83 -18.53
CA ARG A 474 -21.90 -17.03 -19.77
C ARG A 474 -20.69 -16.09 -19.94
N TRP A 475 -19.66 -16.26 -19.12
CA TRP A 475 -18.54 -15.34 -19.05
C TRP A 475 -17.45 -15.74 -20.06
N SER A 476 -16.73 -14.75 -20.58
CA SER A 476 -15.58 -15.01 -21.46
C SER A 476 -14.45 -15.69 -20.66
N GLY A 477 -13.58 -16.43 -21.36
CA GLY A 477 -12.43 -17.11 -20.78
C GLY A 477 -11.50 -16.15 -20.05
N ALA A 478 -11.35 -14.92 -20.54
CA ALA A 478 -10.61 -13.86 -19.86
C ALA A 478 -11.24 -13.44 -18.54
N THR A 479 -12.57 -13.35 -18.48
CA THR A 479 -13.25 -12.96 -17.24
C THR A 479 -13.24 -14.08 -16.22
N GLN A 480 -13.39 -15.33 -16.67
CA GLN A 480 -13.20 -16.52 -15.84
C GLN A 480 -11.78 -16.58 -15.27
N ALA A 481 -10.76 -16.36 -16.10
CA ALA A 481 -9.36 -16.31 -15.67
C ALA A 481 -9.10 -15.19 -14.66
N LEU A 482 -9.70 -14.01 -14.86
CA LEU A 482 -9.61 -12.90 -13.90
C LEU A 482 -10.26 -13.24 -12.56
N SER A 483 -11.45 -13.84 -12.58
CA SER A 483 -12.13 -14.25 -11.36
C SER A 483 -11.34 -15.30 -10.58
N ALA A 484 -10.75 -16.28 -11.27
CA ALA A 484 -9.92 -17.31 -10.66
C ALA A 484 -8.62 -16.72 -10.09
N ALA A 485 -7.92 -15.87 -10.86
CA ALA A 485 -6.70 -15.21 -10.41
C ALA A 485 -6.96 -14.31 -9.19
N ALA A 486 -8.04 -13.54 -9.20
CA ALA A 486 -8.44 -12.70 -8.08
C ALA A 486 -8.78 -13.54 -6.84
N TRP A 487 -9.58 -14.60 -7.01
CA TRP A 487 -9.96 -15.49 -5.92
C TRP A 487 -8.73 -16.14 -5.27
N HIS A 488 -7.85 -16.75 -6.05
CA HIS A 488 -6.65 -17.40 -5.51
C HIS A 488 -5.69 -16.40 -4.87
N THR A 489 -5.59 -15.20 -5.43
CA THR A 489 -4.79 -14.13 -4.82
C THR A 489 -5.35 -13.79 -3.44
N VAL A 490 -6.66 -13.56 -3.35
CA VAL A 490 -7.34 -13.18 -2.11
C VAL A 490 -7.31 -14.31 -1.08
N ASP A 491 -7.54 -15.55 -1.49
CA ASP A 491 -7.46 -16.77 -0.66
C ASP A 491 -6.05 -16.96 -0.06
N SER A 492 -5.02 -16.59 -0.81
CA SER A 492 -3.62 -16.75 -0.40
C SER A 492 -3.07 -15.56 0.39
N LEU A 493 -3.81 -14.45 0.51
CA LEU A 493 -3.35 -13.30 1.27
C LEU A 493 -3.37 -13.64 2.77
N PRO A 494 -2.29 -13.32 3.52
CA PRO A 494 -2.31 -13.49 4.97
C PRO A 494 -3.36 -12.56 5.58
N GLY A 495 -4.41 -13.14 6.18
CA GLY A 495 -5.52 -12.36 6.74
C GLY A 495 -6.84 -13.14 6.77
N PRO A 496 -7.99 -12.45 6.65
CA PRO A 496 -9.27 -13.13 6.52
C PRO A 496 -9.26 -14.09 5.34
N ASP A 497 -9.79 -15.30 5.54
CA ASP A 497 -10.28 -16.15 4.45
C ASP A 497 -11.52 -15.48 3.83
N VAL A 498 -11.31 -14.38 3.12
CA VAL A 498 -12.39 -13.60 2.48
C VAL A 498 -13.24 -14.48 1.58
N PRO A 499 -12.67 -15.41 0.78
CA PRO A 499 -13.50 -16.26 -0.07
C PRO A 499 -14.37 -17.23 0.72
N GLY A 500 -13.83 -17.89 1.75
CA GLY A 500 -14.60 -18.76 2.64
C GLY A 500 -15.67 -17.99 3.41
N ILE A 501 -15.33 -16.81 3.95
CA ILE A 501 -16.25 -15.95 4.70
C ILE A 501 -17.41 -15.46 3.81
N LEU A 502 -17.12 -15.01 2.59
CA LEU A 502 -18.15 -14.53 1.66
C LEU A 502 -18.88 -15.67 0.94
N ASP A 503 -18.44 -16.93 1.12
CA ASP A 503 -18.80 -18.08 0.27
C ASP A 503 -18.64 -17.73 -1.22
N TRP A 504 -17.62 -16.94 -1.52
CA TRP A 504 -17.20 -16.70 -2.89
C TRP A 504 -16.62 -18.02 -3.36
N ARG A 505 -17.43 -18.83 -4.04
CA ARG A 505 -16.96 -20.10 -4.61
C ARG A 505 -16.37 -19.85 -5.98
N LEU A 506 -15.28 -20.52 -6.29
CA LEU A 506 -14.76 -20.58 -7.65
C LEU A 506 -15.80 -21.26 -8.54
N THR A 507 -16.46 -20.50 -9.42
CA THR A 507 -17.38 -21.06 -10.43
C THR A 507 -16.62 -21.68 -11.59
N THR A 508 -15.38 -21.23 -11.80
CA THR A 508 -14.46 -21.70 -12.84
C THR A 508 -13.07 -21.94 -12.25
N ASP A 509 -12.56 -23.16 -12.40
CA ASP A 509 -11.22 -23.56 -11.94
C ASP A 509 -10.32 -23.94 -13.13
N PHE A 510 -9.03 -23.58 -13.03
CA PHE A 510 -8.01 -23.83 -14.03
C PHE A 510 -7.05 -24.89 -13.51
N ARG A 511 -7.11 -26.09 -14.10
CA ARG A 511 -6.31 -27.23 -13.69
C ARG A 511 -5.13 -27.46 -14.63
N GLY A 512 -4.00 -27.81 -14.04
CA GLY A 512 -2.75 -28.16 -14.71
C GLY A 512 -1.54 -27.55 -13.99
N PRO A 513 -0.33 -28.08 -14.25
CA PRO A 513 0.89 -27.61 -13.58
C PRO A 513 1.18 -26.13 -13.89
N TRP A 514 0.89 -25.69 -15.12
CA TRP A 514 1.07 -24.30 -15.54
C TRP A 514 0.10 -23.34 -14.85
N ALA A 515 -1.14 -23.76 -14.56
CA ALA A 515 -2.11 -22.91 -13.86
C ALA A 515 -1.67 -22.72 -12.41
N GLY A 516 -1.30 -23.81 -11.74
CA GLY A 516 -0.74 -23.76 -10.39
C GLY A 516 0.50 -22.87 -10.33
N LEU A 517 1.43 -22.99 -11.29
CA LEU A 517 2.62 -22.14 -11.36
C LEU A 517 2.27 -20.65 -11.52
N VAL A 518 1.36 -20.30 -12.44
CA VAL A 518 0.93 -18.90 -12.65
C VAL A 518 0.29 -18.34 -11.38
N VAL A 519 -0.58 -19.09 -10.72
CA VAL A 519 -1.23 -18.68 -9.48
C VAL A 519 -0.19 -18.47 -8.37
N ILE A 520 0.72 -19.41 -8.17
CA ILE A 520 1.79 -19.30 -7.15
C ILE A 520 2.67 -18.07 -7.41
N LEU A 521 3.09 -17.85 -8.66
CA LEU A 521 3.90 -16.70 -9.03
C LEU A 521 3.14 -15.39 -8.83
N ALA A 522 1.85 -15.35 -9.16
CA ALA A 522 1.00 -14.18 -8.95
C ALA A 522 0.87 -13.85 -7.45
N VAL A 523 0.56 -14.85 -6.62
CA VAL A 523 0.47 -14.69 -5.16
C VAL A 523 1.80 -14.21 -4.59
N ALA A 524 2.91 -14.86 -4.94
CA ALA A 524 4.24 -14.46 -4.48
C ALA A 524 4.57 -13.04 -4.90
N ALA A 525 4.24 -12.66 -6.14
CA ALA A 525 4.43 -11.30 -6.64
C ALA A 525 3.56 -10.29 -5.88
N VAL A 526 2.29 -10.57 -5.60
CA VAL A 526 1.42 -9.68 -4.81
C VAL A 526 1.99 -9.49 -3.41
N VAL A 527 2.42 -10.57 -2.75
CA VAL A 527 3.03 -10.48 -1.41
C VAL A 527 4.32 -9.65 -1.43
N VAL A 528 5.20 -9.86 -2.42
CA VAL A 528 6.51 -9.20 -2.49
C VAL A 528 6.43 -7.74 -2.96
N PHE A 529 5.60 -7.45 -3.97
CA PHE A 529 5.56 -6.14 -4.62
C PHE A 529 4.44 -5.22 -4.11
N ALA A 530 3.40 -5.76 -3.48
CA ALA A 530 2.33 -4.97 -2.88
C ALA A 530 2.26 -5.13 -1.36
N GLY A 531 2.19 -6.37 -0.85
CA GLY A 531 2.01 -6.65 0.58
C GLY A 531 3.15 -6.13 1.45
N PHE A 532 4.39 -6.54 1.15
CA PHE A 532 5.57 -6.14 1.92
C PHE A 532 5.83 -4.62 1.87
N PRO A 533 5.78 -3.95 0.69
CA PRO A 533 5.90 -2.50 0.62
C PRO A 533 4.77 -1.77 1.34
N LEU A 534 3.53 -2.23 1.24
CA LEU A 534 2.39 -1.67 1.97
C LEU A 534 2.62 -1.71 3.48
N ILE A 535 2.99 -2.89 4.01
CA ILE A 535 3.33 -3.04 5.43
C ILE A 535 4.46 -2.09 5.79
N ARG A 536 5.54 -2.07 5.01
CA ARG A 536 6.69 -1.18 5.24
C ARG A 536 6.29 0.29 5.26
N THR A 537 5.49 0.77 4.33
CA THR A 537 5.08 2.18 4.23
C THR A 537 4.16 2.57 5.38
N VAL A 538 3.20 1.74 5.76
CA VAL A 538 2.38 1.99 6.97
C VAL A 538 3.26 2.13 8.21
N LEU A 539 4.30 1.30 8.32
CA LEU A 539 5.23 1.34 9.44
C LEU A 539 6.12 2.58 9.42
N VAL A 540 6.61 2.98 8.24
CA VAL A 540 7.37 4.23 8.07
C VAL A 540 6.48 5.41 8.41
N TRP A 541 5.24 5.46 7.91
CA TRP A 541 4.32 6.55 8.19
C TRP A 541 4.01 6.67 9.67
N ALA A 542 3.70 5.54 10.32
CA ALA A 542 3.46 5.53 11.76
C ALA A 542 4.67 6.16 12.47
N ARG A 543 5.89 5.74 12.13
CA ARG A 543 7.12 6.30 12.69
C ARG A 543 7.25 7.80 12.43
N LEU A 544 6.98 8.29 11.22
CA LEU A 544 7.09 9.71 10.89
C LEU A 544 6.02 10.54 11.62
N ALA A 545 4.76 10.12 11.59
CA ALA A 545 3.62 10.85 12.14
C ALA A 545 3.72 11.13 13.65
N VAL A 546 4.39 10.26 14.42
CA VAL A 546 4.62 10.49 15.85
C VAL A 546 6.05 10.97 16.14
N GLN A 547 6.99 10.84 15.20
CA GLN A 547 8.27 11.56 15.25
C GLN A 547 8.14 13.05 14.92
N HIS A 548 6.98 13.55 14.47
CA HIS A 548 6.65 14.97 14.46
C HIS A 548 6.57 15.48 15.91
N PRO A 549 7.64 16.06 16.48
CA PRO A 549 7.70 16.44 17.90
C PRO A 549 6.95 17.76 18.16
N GLY A 550 6.25 18.29 17.16
CA GLY A 550 5.54 19.57 17.21
C GLY A 550 4.34 19.58 18.14
N ALA A 551 3.82 18.42 18.55
CA ALA A 551 2.65 18.34 19.44
C ALA A 551 3.00 18.17 20.94
N GLN A 552 4.26 17.91 21.31
CA GLN A 552 4.62 17.57 22.70
C GLN A 552 5.91 18.20 23.26
N ARG A 553 6.66 19.01 22.49
CA ARG A 553 7.62 19.91 23.12
C ARG A 553 6.86 21.11 23.69
N PRO A 554 7.12 21.54 24.94
CA PRO A 554 6.56 22.78 25.46
C PRO A 554 6.87 23.88 24.44
N ALA A 555 5.85 24.61 24.00
CA ALA A 555 5.88 25.52 22.85
C ALA A 555 6.99 26.59 22.90
N GLY A 556 7.63 26.79 24.06
CA GLY A 556 8.75 27.72 24.23
C GLY A 556 10.08 27.25 23.65
N ASP A 557 10.46 25.96 23.77
CA ASP A 557 11.83 25.52 23.41
C ASP A 557 12.05 25.36 21.90
N GLY A 558 10.97 25.17 21.14
CA GLY A 558 11.03 24.94 19.68
C GLY A 558 11.54 26.14 18.88
N LEU A 559 11.22 27.36 19.34
CA LEU A 559 11.57 28.62 18.68
C LEU A 559 13.07 28.91 18.70
N VAL A 560 13.79 28.42 19.71
CA VAL A 560 15.24 28.64 19.87
C VAL A 560 16.04 27.41 19.43
N ALA A 561 15.58 26.20 19.78
CA ALA A 561 16.31 24.97 19.52
C ALA A 561 16.36 24.57 18.03
N THR A 562 15.27 24.80 17.28
CA THR A 562 15.18 24.38 15.87
C THR A 562 16.14 25.18 14.98
N PRO A 563 16.18 26.52 15.05
CA PRO A 563 17.14 27.29 14.27
C PRO A 563 18.60 26.95 14.61
N ALA A 564 18.88 26.74 15.91
CA ALA A 564 20.19 26.34 16.42
C ALA A 564 20.65 25.00 15.86
N ALA A 565 19.75 24.01 15.78
CA ALA A 565 20.06 22.69 15.28
C ALA A 565 20.42 22.72 13.79
N VAL A 566 19.67 23.48 12.98
CA VAL A 566 19.96 23.68 11.56
C VAL A 566 21.33 24.33 11.38
N GLU A 567 21.60 25.43 12.10
CA GLU A 567 22.88 26.14 12.07
C GLU A 567 24.05 25.21 12.44
N ALA A 568 23.93 24.50 13.57
CA ALA A 568 24.98 23.61 14.08
C ALA A 568 25.25 22.43 13.13
N ASN A 569 24.21 21.88 12.51
CA ASN A 569 24.34 20.80 11.53
C ASN A 569 25.03 21.29 10.26
N LEU A 570 24.58 22.42 9.68
CA LEU A 570 25.20 23.01 8.48
C LEU A 570 26.66 23.40 8.72
N ARG A 571 26.98 24.02 9.86
CA ARG A 571 28.36 24.40 10.23
C ARG A 571 29.30 23.20 10.25
N ARG A 572 28.83 22.04 10.74
CA ARG A 572 29.62 20.80 10.74
C ARG A 572 29.85 20.25 9.33
N VAL A 573 28.87 20.37 8.44
CA VAL A 573 29.02 19.96 7.02
C VAL A 573 30.03 20.84 6.31
N VAL A 574 29.92 22.16 6.47
CA VAL A 574 30.85 23.11 5.86
C VAL A 574 32.26 22.93 6.40
N ALA A 575 32.43 22.78 7.72
CA ALA A 575 33.73 22.48 8.34
C ALA A 575 34.34 21.17 7.79
N PHE A 576 33.51 20.15 7.56
CA PHE A 576 33.95 18.93 6.89
C PHE A 576 34.42 19.22 5.45
N VAL A 577 33.63 19.90 4.62
CA VAL A 577 33.99 20.21 3.23
C VAL A 577 35.29 21.04 3.17
N THR A 578 35.42 22.07 4.01
CA THR A 578 36.62 22.94 4.05
C THR A 578 37.86 22.23 4.60
N SER A 579 37.73 21.38 5.62
CA SER A 579 38.88 20.60 6.12
C SER A 579 39.31 19.53 5.11
N ALA A 580 38.35 18.84 4.50
CA ALA A 580 38.60 17.81 3.51
C ALA A 580 39.15 18.36 2.19
N SER A 581 38.86 19.62 1.82
CA SER A 581 39.49 20.30 0.68
C SER A 581 40.93 20.75 0.97
N ARG A 582 41.35 20.85 2.24
CA ARG A 582 42.74 21.17 2.62
C ARG A 582 43.61 19.92 2.73
N ASP A 583 43.09 18.86 3.34
CA ASP A 583 43.78 17.59 3.55
C ASP A 583 43.72 16.68 2.31
N HIS A 584 44.42 17.07 1.24
CA HIS A 584 44.50 16.30 -0.02
C HIS A 584 45.20 14.94 0.09
N GLY A 585 45.72 14.56 1.26
CA GLY A 585 46.69 13.48 1.41
C GLY A 585 46.19 12.12 1.90
N HIS A 586 45.29 12.03 2.89
CA HIS A 586 45.24 10.80 3.72
C HIS A 586 43.87 10.19 4.05
N ASP A 587 42.75 10.81 3.67
CA ASP A 587 41.40 10.25 3.94
C ASP A 587 40.64 9.80 2.68
N ARG A 588 41.34 9.44 1.60
CA ARG A 588 40.75 8.72 0.45
C ARG A 588 40.45 7.25 0.80
N TRP A 589 39.62 7.01 1.81
CA TRP A 589 38.97 5.71 1.99
C TRP A 589 37.71 5.61 1.12
N VAL A 590 37.83 6.01 -0.16
CA VAL A 590 36.92 5.52 -1.19
C VAL A 590 37.40 4.12 -1.53
N ILE A 591 37.01 3.13 -0.74
CA ILE A 591 37.24 1.73 -1.10
C ILE A 591 36.34 1.47 -2.30
N ARG A 592 36.91 1.50 -3.52
CA ARG A 592 36.25 0.95 -4.71
C ARG A 592 36.19 -0.56 -4.53
N THR A 593 35.06 -1.05 -4.07
CA THR A 593 34.78 -2.49 -4.11
C THR A 593 34.17 -2.78 -5.48
N ARG A 594 34.92 -3.48 -6.32
CA ARG A 594 34.42 -4.00 -7.59
C ARG A 594 33.48 -5.15 -7.28
N THR A 595 32.19 -4.96 -7.53
CA THR A 595 31.22 -6.04 -7.40
C THR A 595 31.39 -7.04 -8.55
N VAL A 596 30.97 -8.30 -8.36
CA VAL A 596 31.06 -9.39 -9.37
C VAL A 596 30.37 -9.03 -10.70
N LEU A 597 29.45 -8.04 -10.69
CA LEU A 597 28.74 -7.50 -11.86
C LEU A 597 29.37 -6.23 -12.45
N GLY A 598 30.60 -5.88 -12.08
CA GLY A 598 31.35 -4.77 -12.70
C GLY A 598 30.97 -3.36 -12.24
N SER A 599 30.05 -3.20 -11.28
CA SER A 599 29.76 -1.88 -10.71
C SER A 599 30.78 -1.53 -9.61
N ASP A 600 31.44 -0.38 -9.77
CA ASP A 600 32.33 0.21 -8.76
C ASP A 600 31.48 0.77 -7.62
N ARG A 601 31.56 0.14 -6.43
CA ARG A 601 30.91 0.66 -5.23
C ARG A 601 31.92 1.51 -4.45
N ILE A 602 31.66 2.81 -4.35
CA ILE A 602 32.42 3.76 -3.54
C ILE A 602 32.00 3.59 -2.07
N VAL A 603 32.79 3.07 -1.15
CA VAL A 603 32.42 3.13 0.29
C VAL A 603 32.80 4.52 0.81
N ALA A 604 31.86 5.24 1.44
CA ALA A 604 32.16 6.54 2.04
C ALA A 604 32.90 6.34 3.38
N GLY A 605 33.96 7.10 3.63
CA GLY A 605 34.62 7.11 4.94
C GLY A 605 33.69 7.60 6.06
N HIS A 606 33.96 7.23 7.31
CA HIS A 606 33.11 7.54 8.47
C HIS A 606 32.79 9.05 8.62
N ARG A 607 33.75 9.92 8.29
CA ARG A 607 33.60 11.39 8.34
C ARG A 607 32.64 11.92 7.28
N MET A 608 32.71 11.39 6.06
CA MET A 608 31.81 11.75 4.96
C MET A 608 30.37 11.32 5.29
N ALA A 609 30.20 10.12 5.84
CA ALA A 609 28.88 9.63 6.29
C ALA A 609 28.29 10.52 7.41
N ALA A 610 29.12 10.99 8.33
CA ALA A 610 28.70 11.91 9.38
C ALA A 610 28.27 13.29 8.83
N ALA A 611 28.99 13.84 7.86
CA ALA A 611 28.62 15.09 7.19
C ALA A 611 27.31 14.94 6.40
N GLU A 612 27.15 13.85 5.65
CA GLU A 612 25.93 13.55 4.91
C GLU A 612 24.70 13.47 5.84
N GLN A 613 24.84 12.76 6.96
CA GLN A 613 23.78 12.65 7.96
C GLN A 613 23.38 14.03 8.52
N ARG A 614 24.35 14.92 8.74
CA ARG A 614 24.10 16.27 9.27
C ARG A 614 23.40 17.16 8.26
N LEU A 615 23.78 17.07 6.98
CA LEU A 615 23.11 17.81 5.90
C LEU A 615 21.65 17.37 5.76
N VAL A 616 21.39 16.05 5.83
CA VAL A 616 20.03 15.50 5.84
C VAL A 616 19.25 16.03 7.04
N GLN A 617 19.82 16.00 8.26
CA GLN A 617 19.14 16.52 9.45
C GLN A 617 18.78 18.01 9.31
N ALA A 618 19.69 18.85 8.81
CA ALA A 618 19.40 20.27 8.57
C ALA A 618 18.27 20.47 7.55
N THR A 619 18.23 19.67 6.49
CA THR A 619 17.19 19.72 5.46
C THR A 619 15.83 19.26 6.00
N VAL A 620 15.83 18.25 6.89
CA VAL A 620 14.62 17.75 7.56
C VAL A 620 14.02 18.76 8.53
N ASP A 621 14.83 19.65 9.08
CA ASP A 621 14.38 20.68 10.02
C ASP A 621 13.88 21.97 9.32
N LEU A 622 14.09 22.16 8.01
CA LEU A 622 13.58 23.32 7.25
C LEU A 622 12.04 23.46 7.29
N PRO A 623 11.23 22.41 7.08
CA PRO A 623 9.77 22.53 7.20
C PRO A 623 9.32 23.02 8.57
N LYS A 624 10.01 22.63 9.65
CA LYS A 624 9.71 23.11 11.01
C LYS A 624 9.99 24.60 11.14
N LEU A 625 11.05 25.11 10.50
CA LEU A 625 11.29 26.56 10.45
C LEU A 625 10.18 27.30 9.69
N ALA A 626 9.64 26.72 8.61
CA ALA A 626 8.50 27.30 7.91
C ALA A 626 7.22 27.30 8.76
N GLU A 627 7.00 26.27 9.59
CA GLU A 627 5.87 26.22 10.52
C GLU A 627 6.01 27.25 11.64
N LEU A 628 7.23 27.39 12.19
CA LEU A 628 7.51 28.31 13.30
C LEU A 628 7.51 29.79 12.88
N PHE A 629 8.05 30.12 11.71
CA PHE A 629 8.26 31.50 11.28
C PHE A 629 7.41 31.90 10.06
N GLY A 630 6.81 30.94 9.35
CA GLY A 630 6.20 31.13 8.03
C GLY A 630 7.23 30.93 6.90
N ALA A 631 6.80 30.33 5.79
CA ALA A 631 7.63 30.09 4.62
C ALA A 631 8.12 31.38 3.93
N GLY A 632 7.44 32.51 4.16
CA GLY A 632 7.86 33.83 3.67
C GLY A 632 8.79 34.59 4.63
N SER A 633 9.18 34.01 5.76
CA SER A 633 10.00 34.71 6.75
C SER A 633 11.46 34.83 6.33
N PRO A 634 12.15 35.91 6.76
CA PRO A 634 13.60 36.06 6.55
C PRO A 634 14.41 34.89 7.14
N SER A 635 13.95 34.33 8.28
CA SER A 635 14.57 33.19 8.94
C SER A 635 14.52 31.92 8.09
N TYR A 636 13.35 31.62 7.50
CA TYR A 636 13.22 30.47 6.60
C TYR A 636 14.00 30.68 5.31
N ALA A 637 13.89 31.86 4.68
CA ALA A 637 14.59 32.16 3.43
C ALA A 637 16.12 32.05 3.57
N ALA A 638 16.68 32.56 4.67
CA ALA A 638 18.10 32.44 4.95
C ALA A 638 18.53 30.99 5.25
N ALA A 639 17.69 30.22 5.96
CA ALA A 639 17.94 28.79 6.22
C ALA A 639 17.95 27.98 4.92
N ASP A 640 16.97 28.19 4.05
CA ASP A 640 16.82 27.50 2.77
C ASP A 640 18.00 27.80 1.83
N ALA A 641 18.39 29.08 1.74
CA ALA A 641 19.58 29.51 1.00
C ALA A 641 20.88 28.86 1.55
N ALA A 642 21.03 28.80 2.88
CA ALA A 642 22.18 28.15 3.51
C ALA A 642 22.20 26.64 3.20
N VAL A 643 21.09 25.93 3.36
CA VAL A 643 20.99 24.49 3.04
C VAL A 643 21.33 24.23 1.57
N ALA A 644 20.78 25.02 0.65
CA ALA A 644 21.07 24.89 -0.78
C ALA A 644 22.55 25.05 -1.08
N LYS A 645 23.20 26.10 -0.56
CA LYS A 645 24.63 26.35 -0.79
C LYS A 645 25.54 25.32 -0.13
N VAL A 646 25.22 24.87 1.08
CA VAL A 646 25.95 23.78 1.75
C VAL A 646 25.81 22.47 0.97
N SER A 647 24.63 22.19 0.42
CA SER A 647 24.39 21.01 -0.43
C SER A 647 25.16 21.08 -1.75
N GLU A 648 25.23 22.24 -2.41
CA GLU A 648 26.06 22.47 -3.59
C GLU A 648 27.55 22.21 -3.29
N ALA A 649 28.06 22.74 -2.17
CA ALA A 649 29.44 22.55 -1.75
C ALA A 649 29.77 21.08 -1.42
N TYR A 650 28.86 20.38 -0.74
CA TYR A 650 29.00 18.96 -0.45
C TYR A 650 28.96 18.10 -1.72
N ALA A 651 28.07 18.41 -2.67
CA ALA A 651 27.98 17.73 -3.95
C ALA A 651 29.23 17.94 -4.82
N ALA A 652 29.74 19.18 -4.87
CA ALA A 652 30.99 19.50 -5.55
C ALA A 652 32.15 18.69 -4.94
N TYR A 653 32.25 18.63 -3.61
CA TYR A 653 33.25 17.79 -2.94
C TYR A 653 33.09 16.30 -3.26
N ALA A 654 31.87 15.77 -3.22
CA ALA A 654 31.59 14.36 -3.46
C ALA A 654 31.88 13.92 -4.90
N THR A 655 31.79 14.85 -5.87
CA THR A 655 32.02 14.60 -7.30
C THR A 655 33.41 15.04 -7.79
N ALA A 656 34.14 15.81 -6.99
CA ALA A 656 35.48 16.29 -7.31
C ALA A 656 36.50 15.13 -7.32
N PHE A 657 36.65 14.50 -8.48
CA PHE A 657 37.84 13.72 -8.80
C PHE A 657 39.01 14.67 -9.09
N ALA A 658 40.22 14.25 -8.70
CA ALA A 658 41.46 15.03 -8.71
C ALA A 658 41.53 16.10 -9.81
N GLY A 659 41.43 17.38 -9.43
CA GLY A 659 41.59 18.51 -10.36
C GLY A 659 40.63 19.69 -10.15
N ARG A 660 39.47 19.52 -9.50
CA ARG A 660 38.47 20.60 -9.31
C ARG A 660 38.50 21.24 -7.93
N LYS A 661 39.70 21.49 -7.38
CA LYS A 661 39.85 22.09 -6.04
C LYS A 661 39.24 23.49 -5.97
N THR A 662 39.47 24.29 -7.00
CA THR A 662 38.96 25.67 -7.10
C THR A 662 37.43 25.73 -7.05
N GLU A 663 36.74 24.81 -7.74
CA GLU A 663 35.28 24.71 -7.73
C GLU A 663 34.75 24.34 -6.33
N VAL A 664 35.39 23.40 -5.64
CA VAL A 664 35.00 23.02 -4.27
C VAL A 664 35.23 24.17 -3.29
N ASP A 665 36.37 24.86 -3.38
CA ASP A 665 36.71 25.97 -2.49
C ASP A 665 35.79 27.19 -2.72
N GLU A 666 35.43 27.49 -3.98
CA GLU A 666 34.47 28.53 -4.34
C GLU A 666 33.07 28.21 -3.76
N LYS A 667 32.58 26.98 -3.97
CA LYS A 667 31.29 26.55 -3.44
C LYS A 667 31.27 26.50 -1.91
N ALA A 668 32.35 26.06 -1.28
CA ALA A 668 32.49 26.06 0.17
C ALA A 668 32.49 27.50 0.74
N THR A 669 33.10 28.45 0.05
CA THR A 669 33.08 29.87 0.44
C THR A 669 31.67 30.46 0.33
N ALA A 670 30.95 30.17 -0.76
CA ALA A 670 29.55 30.57 -0.92
C ALA A 670 28.65 29.93 0.15
N ALA A 671 28.90 28.67 0.53
CA ALA A 671 28.20 27.98 1.61
C ALA A 671 28.45 28.62 2.99
N LEU A 672 29.70 29.02 3.27
CA LEU A 672 30.04 29.77 4.49
C LEU A 672 29.29 31.10 4.56
N GLN A 673 29.31 31.89 3.48
CA GLN A 673 28.64 33.19 3.43
C GLN A 673 27.13 33.08 3.69
N ALA A 674 26.47 32.11 3.05
CA ALA A 674 25.03 31.87 3.26
C ALA A 674 24.73 31.39 4.70
N LEU A 675 25.59 30.54 5.27
CA LEU A 675 25.47 30.09 6.65
C LEU A 675 25.70 31.22 7.67
N ASP A 676 26.62 32.14 7.41
CA ASP A 676 26.88 33.31 8.26
C ASP A 676 25.73 34.31 8.20
N GLU A 677 25.09 34.48 7.03
CA GLU A 677 23.84 35.22 6.91
C GLU A 677 22.71 34.60 7.73
N TYR A 678 22.51 33.28 7.60
CA TYR A 678 21.52 32.56 8.42
C TYR A 678 21.82 32.69 9.92
N THR A 679 23.08 32.54 10.33
CA THR A 679 23.50 32.69 11.74
C THR A 679 23.15 34.09 12.27
N ARG A 680 23.43 35.15 11.51
CA ARG A 680 23.06 36.53 11.88
C ARG A 680 21.55 36.74 11.99
N VAL A 681 20.74 36.04 11.19
CA VAL A 681 19.27 36.08 11.32
C VAL A 681 18.82 35.37 12.60
N VAL A 682 19.40 34.21 12.91
CA VAL A 682 19.09 33.43 14.13
C VAL A 682 19.52 34.16 15.40
N GLU A 683 20.69 34.79 15.43
CA GLU A 683 21.17 35.56 16.58
C GLU A 683 20.29 36.79 16.86
N ARG A 684 19.92 37.55 15.82
CA ARG A 684 18.98 38.68 15.96
C ARG A 684 17.63 38.21 16.49
N TRP A 685 17.13 37.09 16.00
CA TRP A 685 15.90 36.49 16.49
C TRP A 685 16.00 36.08 17.96
N ARG A 686 17.06 35.37 18.37
CA ARG A 686 17.26 34.98 19.77
C ARG A 686 17.34 36.19 20.69
N ALA A 687 18.11 37.21 20.31
CA ALA A 687 18.20 38.45 21.08
C ALA A 687 16.82 39.13 21.26
N ALA A 688 15.97 39.11 20.23
CA ALA A 688 14.61 39.63 20.32
C ALA A 688 13.70 38.80 21.23
N VAL A 689 13.82 37.46 21.20
CA VAL A 689 13.08 36.55 22.10
C VAL A 689 13.54 36.72 23.55
N ASP A 690 14.85 36.79 23.81
CA ASP A 690 15.41 36.98 25.15
C ASP A 690 15.02 38.35 25.74
N ALA A 691 14.99 39.40 24.90
CA ALA A 691 14.51 40.72 25.28
C ALA A 691 13.00 40.76 25.58
N ALA A 692 12.19 39.95 24.90
CA ALA A 692 10.75 39.83 25.14
C ALA A 692 10.40 38.91 26.33
N GLY A 693 11.33 38.03 26.73
CA GLY A 693 11.17 37.04 27.80
C GLY A 693 11.71 37.46 29.17
N SER A 694 12.32 38.64 29.30
CA SER A 694 12.63 39.25 30.60
C SER A 694 11.39 39.99 31.12
N PRO A 695 10.86 39.67 32.31
CA PRO A 695 9.69 40.35 32.89
C PRO A 695 9.90 41.85 33.11
#